data_AF-A0A444UWC6-F1
#
_entry.id   AF-A0A444UWC6-F1
#
_cell.length_a   1.000
_cell.length_b   1.000
_cell.length_c   1.000
_cell.angle_alpha   90.00
_cell.angle_beta   90.00
_cell.angle_gamma   90.00
#
_symmetry.space_group_name_H-M   'P 1'
#
loop_
_entity.id
_entity.type
_entity.pdbx_description
1 polymer ?
#
loop_
_entity_poly.entity_id
_entity_poly.type
_entity_poly.pdbx_seq_one_letter_code
_entity_poly.pdbx_strand_id
1 'polypeptide(L)'
;MALPVVLKAGKRPAPDDEDTPDKKPRKLLPSLKTKRASELVLVIGTGVSSAVAPQVPALRSWKGLIQALLDAANDFDLLEEEESRRFQKSLQEDKNLVHVAHDLIQKLSPRKMMQTSKAVLEKEKIIAEKQKYKEELMKHLEGVLMRSKLLMSSTPCLLTAFSTRLFSVLRFESVIHEFDPYFNYRTTRFLTEEGFYKFHNWFDDRAWYPLGRIIGGTIYPGLMVTSAALYHVLHYFHITIDIRNVCVFLAPLFSSFTVIVTYHLTKELKVSSWGGYVFLINLIPLHVLVLMLTGRFSHRIYVSYCTVYCLGTVLSMQISFVGFQGIKDSILGIRTISKLDARIQQKREEQKRRRASGALAQRRAQSEDHKQESKIVNAIWFQVSVSKIIADMLFNLLLQALFLIQGMIVSLFPIDVIGQMISLLHMSLLYSLYCFEYRWFNHGVEMHQRLSNIERNWPYYFGFGLPMALLTALPSSYIISAVVLFAAYRLGLIYQTFHKAESKSPRHGGENVAEVLLAHGVKYVFTLVGGHISPILVACEKLGIRIVDTRHEATAVFAADAVARLSGTVGVAAVTAGPGLTNTGRGALQDIDQMSLFKPLCKFCASVRTVREIVPVLRKALAAAQSGTPGPVFVEFPIDTLYPYHIVEKEVAPKTAPKGLMAKVINWYLQNHLRNIFAGAWEPREVSPLPVQIPLATVVVHTYLWNSIRVSKRDSPHQAVLVTSMVMVAALESLGIPCFLGGMARGMLGRESALHIRQNRREALKEADLVILAGTVCDFRLGYGQVLSRRSKEQEDGPLRPSFLLRLSEGLKGYRCPQDWPESLKEGDKAKEKANTEKAAEKTERHLNPLRVLHCVEEIMSEDSIIVADGGDFVGSAAYILKPRGPLRWLDPGAFGTLGVGGGFALGAKLCRPESEGVFIDFLHCPSQTPVIALVGNDACWSQISREQVPMLGSNVACGLAFTDYHVVADGYGGKGYLIGREDGEKLDEILQSAQEQSRQGRATLLNVLIGKTNFREGSISV
;
A
#
# COMPACT_ATOMS: atom_id res chain seq x y z
N MET A 1 9.17 -33.82 -31.56
CA MET A 1 10.29 -33.34 -32.39
C MET A 1 11.43 -32.91 -31.47
N ALA A 2 12.43 -33.79 -31.43
CA ALA A 2 13.87 -33.68 -31.12
C ALA A 2 14.47 -32.49 -30.33
N LEU A 3 15.07 -32.84 -29.18
CA LEU A 3 16.40 -32.44 -28.63
C LEU A 3 17.54 -32.46 -29.70
N PRO A 4 18.73 -31.81 -29.52
CA PRO A 4 19.72 -32.02 -28.43
C PRO A 4 20.50 -30.75 -27.95
N VAL A 5 21.03 -30.65 -26.71
CA VAL A 5 22.33 -31.11 -26.14
C VAL A 5 23.54 -30.82 -27.07
N VAL A 6 24.59 -30.06 -26.69
CA VAL A 6 25.88 -30.58 -26.15
C VAL A 6 26.92 -29.45 -25.89
N LEU A 7 27.43 -29.39 -24.64
CA LEU A 7 28.81 -29.27 -24.08
C LEU A 7 29.90 -28.24 -24.51
N LYS A 8 30.40 -27.55 -23.44
CA LYS A 8 31.78 -27.41 -22.89
C LYS A 8 32.89 -26.49 -23.47
N ALA A 9 33.54 -25.83 -22.47
CA ALA A 9 34.97 -25.52 -22.26
C ALA A 9 35.63 -24.47 -23.19
N GLY A 10 36.57 -23.61 -22.77
CA GLY A 10 37.30 -23.38 -21.53
C GLY A 10 38.52 -22.48 -21.83
N LYS A 11 39.04 -21.78 -20.80
CA LYS A 11 40.37 -21.14 -20.65
C LYS A 11 40.72 -19.82 -21.40
N ARG A 12 41.21 -18.88 -20.56
CA ARG A 12 42.13 -17.73 -20.72
C ARG A 12 43.39 -18.04 -21.58
N PRO A 13 44.25 -17.08 -22.04
CA PRO A 13 44.65 -15.82 -21.37
C PRO A 13 44.91 -14.56 -22.26
N ALA A 14 45.38 -13.51 -21.58
CA ALA A 14 45.88 -12.17 -22.01
C ALA A 14 47.16 -12.25 -22.92
N PRO A 15 47.93 -11.18 -23.29
CA PRO A 15 47.95 -9.79 -22.77
C PRO A 15 48.39 -8.63 -23.76
N ASP A 16 48.52 -7.40 -23.22
CA ASP A 16 49.48 -6.27 -23.49
C ASP A 16 49.65 -5.68 -24.93
N ASP A 17 50.13 -4.47 -25.22
CA ASP A 17 50.35 -3.13 -24.62
C ASP A 17 50.81 -2.21 -25.79
N GLU A 18 50.72 -0.87 -25.63
CA GLU A 18 51.59 0.22 -26.18
C GLU A 18 51.93 0.25 -27.71
N ASP A 19 52.20 1.34 -28.43
CA ASP A 19 52.75 2.66 -28.12
C ASP A 19 52.55 3.62 -29.32
N THR A 20 52.83 4.91 -29.07
CA THR A 20 52.82 6.15 -29.87
C THR A 20 53.88 6.21 -31.02
N PRO A 21 54.42 7.34 -31.60
CA PRO A 21 54.07 8.79 -31.74
C PRO A 21 54.42 9.46 -33.13
N ASP A 22 54.15 10.78 -33.23
CA ASP A 22 55.00 11.89 -33.77
C ASP A 22 55.06 12.35 -35.26
N LYS A 23 54.70 13.65 -35.51
CA LYS A 23 55.59 14.76 -36.01
C LYS A 23 54.87 16.09 -36.40
N LYS A 24 55.22 17.20 -35.68
CA LYS A 24 55.54 18.66 -35.98
C LYS A 24 55.13 19.38 -37.32
N PRO A 25 55.30 20.73 -37.49
CA PRO A 25 55.14 21.96 -36.63
C PRO A 25 54.60 23.26 -37.36
N ARG A 26 54.34 24.39 -36.64
CA ARG A 26 54.88 25.79 -36.85
C ARG A 26 54.15 26.89 -36.00
N LYS A 27 54.87 27.99 -35.72
CA LYS A 27 54.65 29.08 -34.71
C LYS A 27 54.02 30.39 -35.26
N LEU A 28 53.46 31.23 -34.37
CA LEU A 28 53.73 32.68 -34.05
C LEU A 28 52.45 33.31 -33.39
N LEU A 29 52.41 34.28 -32.44
CA LEU A 29 53.37 35.12 -31.70
C LEU A 29 52.87 35.47 -30.26
N PRO A 30 53.75 35.93 -29.35
CA PRO A 30 53.54 36.10 -27.91
C PRO A 30 53.52 37.58 -27.43
N SER A 31 52.38 38.27 -27.57
CA SER A 31 52.23 39.69 -27.13
C SER A 31 51.09 39.97 -26.14
N LEU A 32 50.43 38.95 -25.55
CA LEU A 32 49.46 39.18 -24.45
C LEU A 32 49.82 38.46 -23.14
N LYS A 33 51.11 38.10 -23.01
CA LYS A 33 51.80 38.26 -21.73
C LYS A 33 51.72 39.74 -21.37
N THR A 34 50.92 40.13 -20.36
CA THR A 34 51.22 41.19 -19.37
C THR A 34 49.96 41.72 -18.68
N LYS A 35 49.49 41.01 -17.65
CA LYS A 35 49.48 41.46 -16.25
C LYS A 35 48.43 40.70 -15.43
N ARG A 36 48.82 40.42 -14.18
CA ARG A 36 48.06 39.69 -13.17
C ARG A 36 47.56 40.64 -12.09
N ALA A 37 46.46 40.22 -11.47
CA ALA A 37 46.22 40.15 -10.02
C ALA A 37 46.66 41.34 -9.14
N SER A 38 45.71 42.22 -8.86
CA SER A 38 45.60 42.86 -7.55
C SER A 38 44.13 43.02 -7.16
N GLU A 39 43.36 41.94 -7.28
CA GLU A 39 42.43 41.59 -6.21
C GLU A 39 42.83 40.21 -5.75
N LEU A 40 43.20 40.15 -4.48
CA LEU A 40 43.13 39.03 -3.54
C LEU A 40 44.15 39.43 -2.47
N VAL A 41 43.73 39.88 -1.29
CA VAL A 41 42.96 39.10 -0.30
C VAL A 41 42.70 40.06 0.87
N LEU A 42 41.43 40.25 1.25
CA LEU A 42 40.81 39.68 2.48
C LEU A 42 41.19 40.51 3.72
N VAL A 43 40.31 40.87 4.63
CA VAL A 43 39.76 40.02 5.70
C VAL A 43 38.86 40.95 6.53
N ILE A 44 37.71 40.45 7.01
CA ILE A 44 37.33 40.44 8.43
C ILE A 44 36.08 39.55 8.57
N GLY A 45 36.29 38.42 9.25
CA GLY A 45 35.30 37.79 10.11
C GLY A 45 35.73 38.02 11.57
N THR A 46 34.75 38.11 12.47
CA THR A 46 34.82 38.68 13.83
C THR A 46 34.72 37.63 14.96
N GLY A 47 35.61 37.74 15.96
CA GLY A 47 35.46 37.35 17.41
C GLY A 47 35.44 35.85 17.77
N VAL A 48 36.04 35.33 18.87
CA VAL A 48 36.40 35.91 20.18
C VAL A 48 37.58 35.17 20.86
N SER A 49 38.53 35.99 21.36
CA SER A 49 39.44 35.92 22.52
C SER A 49 40.55 34.85 22.76
N SER A 50 41.74 35.43 22.97
CA SER A 50 42.89 35.09 23.84
C SER A 50 43.96 34.06 23.41
N ALA A 51 45.06 34.64 22.89
CA ALA A 51 46.42 34.62 23.48
C ALA A 51 47.55 33.86 22.73
N VAL A 52 48.61 34.66 22.43
CA VAL A 52 50.06 34.39 22.23
C VAL A 52 50.59 33.90 20.84
N ALA A 53 51.19 34.88 20.12
CA ALA A 53 52.50 34.99 19.38
C ALA A 53 53.34 33.72 19.00
N PRO A 54 54.49 33.74 18.25
CA PRO A 54 55.21 34.73 17.41
C PRO A 54 55.81 34.13 16.06
N GLN A 55 56.60 34.95 15.31
CA GLN A 55 57.75 34.57 14.42
C GLN A 55 57.57 34.31 12.90
N VAL A 56 57.74 35.34 12.06
CA VAL A 56 58.66 35.35 10.88
C VAL A 56 59.24 36.78 10.67
N PRO A 57 60.53 36.94 10.34
CA PRO A 57 61.38 38.03 10.85
C PRO A 57 61.60 39.27 9.95
N ALA A 58 60.94 39.40 8.80
CA ALA A 58 61.18 40.53 7.86
C ALA A 58 60.28 41.76 8.09
N LEU A 59 59.30 41.66 9.01
CA LEU A 59 58.43 42.77 9.43
C LEU A 59 58.83 43.27 10.84
N ARG A 60 60.14 43.38 11.08
CA ARG A 60 60.69 43.75 12.39
C ARG A 60 61.11 45.22 12.52
N SER A 61 61.02 46.02 11.46
CA SER A 61 61.20 47.48 11.57
C SER A 61 60.41 48.23 10.50
N TRP A 62 59.91 49.41 10.85
CA TRP A 62 59.28 50.34 9.91
C TRP A 62 60.19 50.68 8.72
N LYS A 63 61.51 50.69 8.93
CA LYS A 63 62.53 50.92 7.91
C LYS A 63 62.54 49.82 6.84
N GLY A 64 62.46 48.55 7.23
CA GLY A 64 62.40 47.44 6.27
C GLY A 64 61.13 47.45 5.41
N LEU A 65 60.03 47.98 5.96
CA LEU A 65 58.74 48.05 5.28
C LEU A 65 58.68 49.20 4.26
N ILE A 66 59.28 50.35 4.57
CA ILE A 66 59.32 51.50 3.65
C ILE A 66 60.38 51.30 2.56
N GLN A 67 61.48 50.59 2.85
CA GLN A 67 62.49 50.22 1.84
C GLN A 67 61.88 49.36 0.74
N ALA A 68 61.10 48.34 1.11
CA ALA A 68 60.41 47.48 0.15
C ALA A 68 59.36 48.23 -0.70
N LEU A 69 58.81 49.33 -0.18
CA LEU A 69 57.80 50.16 -0.84
C LEU A 69 58.45 51.16 -1.82
N LEU A 70 59.63 51.69 -1.47
CA LEU A 70 60.44 52.54 -2.33
C LEU A 70 61.05 51.76 -3.50
N ASP A 71 61.58 50.56 -3.23
CA ASP A 71 62.15 49.69 -4.27
C ASP A 71 61.07 49.31 -5.30
N ALA A 72 59.85 49.04 -4.83
CA ALA A 72 58.71 48.79 -5.71
C ALA A 72 58.29 50.05 -6.51
N ALA A 73 58.35 51.25 -5.95
CA ALA A 73 58.01 52.48 -6.66
C ALA A 73 59.04 52.84 -7.76
N ASN A 74 60.32 52.53 -7.52
CA ASN A 74 61.41 52.67 -8.50
C ASN A 74 61.32 51.63 -9.62
N ASP A 75 61.03 50.37 -9.30
CA ASP A 75 60.88 49.29 -10.30
C ASP A 75 59.72 49.53 -11.28
N PHE A 76 58.78 50.42 -10.94
CA PHE A 76 57.65 50.80 -11.79
C PHE A 76 57.76 52.24 -12.34
N ASP A 77 58.91 52.92 -12.18
CA ASP A 77 59.17 54.31 -12.62
C ASP A 77 58.11 55.32 -12.15
N LEU A 78 57.57 55.14 -10.93
CA LEU A 78 56.52 56.00 -10.37
C LEU A 78 57.06 57.24 -9.64
N LEU A 79 58.39 57.36 -9.54
CA LEU A 79 59.12 58.45 -8.90
C LEU A 79 60.28 58.87 -9.81
N GLU A 80 60.55 60.17 -9.88
CA GLU A 80 61.74 60.67 -10.57
C GLU A 80 63.02 60.28 -9.79
N GLU A 81 64.15 60.12 -10.49
CA GLU A 81 65.42 59.67 -9.87
C GLU A 81 65.87 60.50 -8.65
N GLU A 82 65.57 61.80 -8.63
CA GLU A 82 65.87 62.68 -7.51
C GLU A 82 64.96 62.44 -6.29
N GLU A 83 63.68 62.14 -6.51
CA GLU A 83 62.74 61.82 -5.44
C GLU A 83 63.05 60.45 -4.83
N SER A 84 63.42 59.49 -5.67
CA SER A 84 63.90 58.17 -5.26
C SER A 84 65.10 58.27 -4.30
N ARG A 85 66.15 58.99 -4.69
CA ARG A 85 67.33 59.24 -3.85
C ARG A 85 66.98 59.97 -2.55
N ARG A 86 66.01 60.89 -2.57
CA ARG A 86 65.56 61.64 -1.40
C ARG A 86 64.85 60.74 -0.37
N PHE A 87 64.00 59.81 -0.82
CA PHE A 87 63.36 58.83 0.07
C PHE A 87 64.36 57.78 0.57
N GLN A 88 65.32 57.35 -0.25
CA GLN A 88 66.36 56.38 0.13
C GLN A 88 67.31 56.96 1.20
N LYS A 89 67.67 58.23 1.06
CA LYS A 89 68.49 58.98 2.03
C LYS A 89 67.74 59.21 3.35
N SER A 90 66.46 59.57 3.28
CA SER A 90 65.60 59.74 4.47
C SER A 90 65.41 58.45 5.25
N LEU A 91 65.49 57.29 4.57
CA LEU A 91 65.48 55.97 5.19
C LEU A 91 66.80 55.64 5.90
N GLN A 92 67.95 55.93 5.28
CA GLN A 92 69.25 55.64 5.89
C GLN A 92 69.51 56.47 7.15
N GLU A 93 69.05 57.72 7.18
CA GLU A 93 69.24 58.68 8.28
C GLU A 93 68.33 58.46 9.52
N ASP A 94 67.49 57.41 9.55
CA ASP A 94 66.56 57.08 10.66
C ASP A 94 65.65 58.24 11.12
N LYS A 95 65.30 59.13 10.20
CA LYS A 95 64.29 60.15 10.42
C LYS A 95 62.90 59.53 10.49
N ASN A 96 62.01 60.18 11.24
CA ASN A 96 60.69 59.70 11.64
C ASN A 96 59.97 58.92 10.53
N LEU A 97 60.09 57.59 10.59
CA LEU A 97 59.76 56.67 9.51
C LEU A 97 58.29 56.75 9.10
N VAL A 98 57.42 57.18 10.01
CA VAL A 98 55.99 57.39 9.77
C VAL A 98 55.74 58.54 8.77
N HIS A 99 56.53 59.61 8.84
CA HIS A 99 56.39 60.75 7.93
C HIS A 99 56.91 60.42 6.53
N VAL A 100 58.02 59.68 6.45
CA VAL A 100 58.60 59.18 5.19
C VAL A 100 57.61 58.24 4.51
N ALA A 101 56.94 57.37 5.27
CA ALA A 101 55.88 56.50 4.75
C ALA A 101 54.66 57.30 4.27
N HIS A 102 54.25 58.35 5.00
CA HIS A 102 53.07 59.16 4.66
C HIS A 102 53.27 59.95 3.37
N ASP A 103 54.41 60.61 3.20
CA ASP A 103 54.72 61.41 2.00
C ASP A 103 54.87 60.53 0.75
N LEU A 104 55.52 59.37 0.89
CA LEU A 104 55.64 58.39 -0.19
C LEU A 104 54.25 57.89 -0.64
N ILE A 105 53.36 57.60 0.32
CA ILE A 105 51.98 57.12 0.03
C ILE A 105 51.09 58.22 -0.56
N GLN A 106 51.23 59.48 -0.13
CA GLN A 106 50.47 60.60 -0.69
C GLN A 106 50.84 60.84 -2.15
N LYS A 107 52.13 60.79 -2.49
CA LYS A 107 52.63 61.07 -3.84
C LYS A 107 52.17 60.02 -4.85
N LEU A 108 52.04 58.77 -4.42
CA LEU A 108 51.60 57.64 -5.24
C LEU A 108 50.06 57.58 -5.43
N SER A 109 49.29 58.54 -4.91
CA SER A 109 47.82 58.55 -4.98
C SER A 109 47.25 59.59 -5.98
N PRO A 110 46.46 59.20 -7.00
CA PRO A 110 45.97 60.17 -7.98
C PRO A 110 44.61 60.80 -7.62
N ARG A 111 44.55 62.15 -7.50
CA ARG A 111 43.33 62.97 -7.67
C ARG A 111 43.62 64.33 -8.36
N LYS A 112 42.81 64.62 -9.39
CA LYS A 112 42.37 65.91 -10.00
C LYS A 112 43.17 66.57 -11.15
N MET A 113 42.50 66.62 -12.32
CA MET A 113 42.33 67.76 -13.27
C MET A 113 41.23 67.32 -14.28
N MET A 114 40.29 68.08 -14.84
CA MET A 114 39.89 69.50 -14.83
C MET A 114 38.44 69.60 -15.39
N GLN A 115 37.82 70.78 -15.31
CA GLN A 115 36.40 71.09 -15.53
C GLN A 115 35.92 71.15 -16.99
N THR A 116 34.59 71.13 -17.14
CA THR A 116 33.73 71.62 -18.25
C THR A 116 33.51 70.75 -19.51
N SER A 117 32.52 69.85 -19.41
CA SER A 117 31.30 69.96 -20.24
C SER A 117 30.10 69.46 -19.40
N LYS A 118 29.49 70.39 -18.66
CA LYS A 118 28.67 70.17 -17.46
C LYS A 118 27.19 69.81 -17.71
N ALA A 119 26.69 69.81 -18.95
CA ALA A 119 25.26 69.57 -19.21
C ALA A 119 24.89 68.08 -19.42
N VAL A 120 25.84 67.23 -19.79
CA VAL A 120 25.58 65.79 -20.07
C VAL A 120 25.77 64.93 -18.82
N LEU A 121 26.67 65.32 -17.91
CA LEU A 121 27.03 64.54 -16.73
C LEU A 121 26.01 64.60 -15.56
N GLU A 122 25.19 65.65 -15.49
CA GLU A 122 24.23 65.83 -14.40
C GLU A 122 23.06 64.85 -14.50
N LYS A 123 22.63 64.53 -15.73
CA LYS A 123 21.65 63.47 -16.00
C LYS A 123 22.19 62.08 -15.67
N GLU A 124 23.45 61.79 -16.01
CA GLU A 124 24.07 60.50 -15.73
C GLU A 124 24.38 60.30 -14.23
N LYS A 125 24.73 61.35 -13.50
CA LYS A 125 24.94 61.28 -12.03
C LYS A 125 23.66 61.03 -11.25
N ILE A 126 22.56 61.69 -11.61
CA ILE A 126 21.26 61.45 -10.95
C ILE A 126 20.78 60.01 -11.23
N ILE A 127 21.05 59.50 -12.44
CA ILE A 127 20.74 58.11 -12.80
C ILE A 127 21.66 57.14 -12.03
N ALA A 128 22.97 57.41 -11.93
CA ALA A 128 23.93 56.56 -11.23
C ALA A 128 23.78 56.55 -9.70
N GLU A 129 23.44 57.68 -9.07
CA GLU A 129 23.10 57.72 -7.63
C GLU A 129 21.77 57.02 -7.35
N LYS A 130 20.76 57.19 -8.21
CA LYS A 130 19.54 56.38 -8.13
C LYS A 130 19.83 54.90 -8.35
N GLN A 131 20.76 54.54 -9.24
CA GLN A 131 21.17 53.16 -9.49
C GLN A 131 21.88 52.56 -8.27
N LYS A 132 22.81 53.31 -7.66
CA LYS A 132 23.58 52.88 -6.48
C LYS A 132 22.72 52.78 -5.22
N TYR A 133 21.83 53.76 -5.00
CA TYR A 133 20.86 53.70 -3.91
C TYR A 133 19.84 52.57 -4.14
N LYS A 134 19.43 52.33 -5.39
CA LYS A 134 18.59 51.18 -5.76
C LYS A 134 19.34 49.85 -5.58
N GLU A 135 20.64 49.76 -5.83
CA GLU A 135 21.45 48.56 -5.59
C GLU A 135 21.72 48.31 -4.11
N GLU A 136 21.99 49.34 -3.31
CA GLU A 136 22.11 49.22 -1.84
C GLU A 136 20.76 48.87 -1.20
N LEU A 137 19.68 49.53 -1.63
CA LEU A 137 18.31 49.22 -1.20
C LEU A 137 17.90 47.82 -1.67
N MET A 138 18.26 47.39 -2.89
CA MET A 138 18.02 46.02 -3.39
C MET A 138 18.89 44.99 -2.69
N LYS A 139 20.14 45.27 -2.29
CA LYS A 139 20.95 44.35 -1.46
C LYS A 139 20.42 44.24 -0.04
N HIS A 140 19.95 45.34 0.54
CA HIS A 140 19.33 45.34 1.86
C HIS A 140 17.97 44.62 1.81
N LEU A 141 17.14 44.91 0.80
CA LEU A 141 15.92 44.18 0.52
C LEU A 141 16.20 42.72 0.22
N GLU A 142 17.18 42.33 -0.60
CA GLU A 142 17.54 40.94 -0.88
C GLU A 142 18.10 40.22 0.35
N GLY A 143 18.85 40.90 1.22
CA GLY A 143 19.30 40.35 2.50
C GLY A 143 18.15 40.12 3.48
N VAL A 144 17.20 41.06 3.55
CA VAL A 144 15.96 40.94 4.33
C VAL A 144 14.99 39.93 3.69
N LEU A 145 14.89 39.88 2.36
CA LEU A 145 14.09 38.96 1.56
C LEU A 145 14.67 37.55 1.61
N MET A 146 16.00 37.41 1.68
CA MET A 146 16.67 36.13 1.87
C MET A 146 16.51 35.66 3.30
N ARG A 147 16.66 36.52 4.32
CA ARG A 147 16.36 36.16 5.72
C ARG A 147 14.88 35.84 5.92
N SER A 148 13.97 36.58 5.28
CA SER A 148 12.53 36.32 5.34
C SER A 148 12.14 35.10 4.50
N LYS A 149 12.70 34.88 3.30
CA LYS A 149 12.56 33.63 2.54
C LYS A 149 13.16 32.44 3.29
N LEU A 150 14.26 32.62 4.03
CA LEU A 150 14.87 31.59 4.88
C LEU A 150 13.92 31.21 6.01
N LEU A 151 13.40 32.18 6.75
CA LEU A 151 12.40 31.95 7.78
C LEU A 151 11.10 31.38 7.18
N MET A 152 10.64 31.87 6.04
CA MET A 152 9.41 31.42 5.37
C MET A 152 9.54 30.04 4.71
N SER A 153 10.75 29.55 4.40
CA SER A 153 10.98 28.22 3.80
C SER A 153 11.46 27.16 4.81
N SER A 154 12.24 27.55 5.82
CA SER A 154 12.68 26.64 6.88
C SER A 154 11.58 26.37 7.90
N THR A 155 10.76 27.37 8.26
CA THR A 155 9.68 27.20 9.25
C THR A 155 8.63 26.17 8.82
N PRO A 156 8.15 26.13 7.56
CA PRO A 156 7.27 25.05 7.10
C PRO A 156 7.94 23.69 7.14
N CYS A 157 9.21 23.57 6.77
CA CYS A 157 9.94 22.30 6.81
C CYS A 157 10.14 21.80 8.25
N LEU A 158 10.41 22.70 9.19
CA LEU A 158 10.51 22.39 10.62
C LEU A 158 9.16 22.00 11.20
N LEU A 159 8.12 22.78 10.92
CA LEU A 159 6.75 22.48 11.33
C LEU A 159 6.28 21.17 10.72
N THR A 160 6.63 20.88 9.47
CA THR A 160 6.29 19.62 8.80
C THR A 160 7.06 18.47 9.44
N ALA A 161 8.38 18.57 9.64
CA ALA A 161 9.17 17.51 10.28
C ALA A 161 8.68 17.21 11.71
N PHE A 162 8.44 18.26 12.49
CA PHE A 162 7.84 18.17 13.82
C PHE A 162 6.46 17.51 13.76
N SER A 163 5.57 18.01 12.89
CA SER A 163 4.20 17.51 12.76
C SER A 163 4.13 16.10 12.21
N THR A 164 5.04 15.70 11.33
CA THR A 164 5.07 14.34 10.76
C THR A 164 5.44 13.32 11.83
N ARG A 165 6.40 13.64 12.70
CA ARG A 165 6.76 12.80 13.84
C ARG A 165 5.71 12.85 14.94
N LEU A 166 5.14 14.02 15.23
CA LEU A 166 4.06 14.16 16.20
C LEU A 166 2.79 13.43 15.75
N PHE A 167 2.46 13.46 14.45
CA PHE A 167 1.31 12.76 13.88
C PHE A 167 1.44 11.25 14.00
N SER A 168 2.65 10.69 13.87
CA SER A 168 2.88 9.27 14.14
C SER A 168 2.60 8.89 15.59
N VAL A 169 2.91 9.78 16.54
CA VAL A 169 2.61 9.58 17.96
C VAL A 169 1.11 9.70 18.23
N LEU A 170 0.44 10.67 17.60
CA LEU A 170 -1.01 10.87 17.74
C LEU A 170 -1.86 9.77 17.09
N ARG A 171 -1.39 9.18 15.97
CA ARG A 171 -2.16 8.21 15.18
C ARG A 171 -2.04 6.77 15.67
N PHE A 172 -0.89 6.38 16.22
CA PHE A 172 -0.56 4.97 16.47
C PHE A 172 -0.28 4.65 17.94
N GLU A 173 -0.76 5.45 18.90
CA GLU A 173 -0.54 5.32 20.36
C GLU A 173 0.28 4.09 20.82
N SER A 174 1.47 4.31 21.37
CA SER A 174 2.26 3.34 22.17
C SER A 174 2.62 1.96 21.59
N VAL A 175 2.34 1.63 20.32
CA VAL A 175 2.74 0.33 19.76
C VAL A 175 3.57 0.52 18.48
N ILE A 176 4.85 0.84 18.65
CA ILE A 176 5.88 0.61 17.62
C ILE A 176 7.14 0.09 18.31
N HIS A 177 7.66 -1.04 17.82
CA HIS A 177 8.74 -1.84 18.41
C HIS A 177 10.09 -1.14 18.65
N GLU A 178 10.29 0.11 18.20
CA GLU A 178 11.55 0.86 18.38
C GLU A 178 11.39 2.15 19.20
N PHE A 179 10.17 2.66 19.37
CA PHE A 179 9.87 3.92 20.06
C PHE A 179 8.53 3.81 20.78
N ASP A 180 8.45 2.96 21.80
CA ASP A 180 7.34 2.94 22.75
C ASP A 180 7.46 4.17 23.69
N PRO A 181 6.63 5.22 23.55
CA PRO A 181 6.71 6.41 24.38
C PRO A 181 6.31 6.13 25.83
N TYR A 182 5.50 5.09 26.08
CA TYR A 182 5.08 4.69 27.40
C TYR A 182 6.18 3.94 28.14
N PHE A 183 6.87 3.01 27.48
CA PHE A 183 8.09 2.41 28.00
C PHE A 183 9.17 3.47 28.28
N ASN A 184 9.37 4.40 27.36
CA ASN A 184 10.32 5.51 27.55
C ASN A 184 9.93 6.43 28.71
N TYR A 185 8.65 6.76 28.88
CA TYR A 185 8.16 7.54 30.02
C TYR A 185 8.40 6.80 31.35
N ARG A 186 8.02 5.52 31.46
CA ARG A 186 8.18 4.75 32.71
C ARG A 186 9.65 4.64 33.11
N THR A 187 10.51 4.30 32.14
CA THR A 187 11.96 4.17 32.34
C THR A 187 12.62 5.50 32.71
N THR A 188 12.25 6.59 32.03
CA THR A 188 12.75 7.95 32.33
C THR A 188 12.26 8.45 33.69
N ARG A 189 11.00 8.19 34.04
CA ARG A 189 10.44 8.55 35.35
C ARG A 189 11.20 7.85 36.47
N PHE A 190 11.41 6.53 36.34
CA PHE A 190 12.20 5.77 37.31
C PHE A 190 13.64 6.31 37.42
N LEU A 191 14.27 6.62 36.29
CA LEU A 191 15.60 7.25 36.26
C LEU A 191 15.64 8.61 36.99
N THR A 192 14.58 9.41 36.88
CA THR A 192 14.48 10.76 37.46
C THR A 192 14.19 10.70 38.96
N GLU A 193 13.34 9.77 39.41
CA GLU A 193 12.92 9.62 40.81
C GLU A 193 13.97 8.86 41.66
N GLU A 194 14.53 7.78 41.13
CA GLU A 194 15.42 6.86 41.87
C GLU A 194 16.92 7.03 41.54
N GLY A 195 17.24 7.78 40.48
CA GLY A 195 18.60 8.04 40.04
C GLY A 195 19.23 6.93 39.19
N PHE A 196 20.35 7.26 38.54
CA PHE A 196 20.97 6.41 37.52
C PHE A 196 21.42 5.03 38.01
N TYR A 197 21.98 4.95 39.23
CA TYR A 197 22.49 3.69 39.78
C TYR A 197 21.39 2.67 40.08
N LYS A 198 20.26 3.12 40.62
CA LYS A 198 19.09 2.25 40.84
C LYS A 198 18.42 1.89 39.51
N PHE A 199 18.36 2.82 38.58
CA PHE A 199 17.86 2.58 37.22
C PHE A 199 18.69 1.52 36.47
N HIS A 200 20.02 1.52 36.64
CA HIS A 200 20.89 0.57 35.94
C HIS A 200 20.54 -0.90 36.27
N ASN A 201 20.16 -1.14 37.52
CA ASN A 201 19.80 -2.46 38.05
C ASN A 201 18.28 -2.70 38.13
N TRP A 202 17.45 -1.81 37.58
CA TRP A 202 16.01 -1.91 37.67
C TRP A 202 15.46 -3.03 36.78
N PHE A 203 14.71 -3.96 37.38
CA PHE A 203 13.99 -5.02 36.68
C PHE A 203 12.56 -4.57 36.38
N ASP A 204 12.20 -4.44 35.11
CA ASP A 204 10.83 -4.14 34.67
C ASP A 204 10.11 -5.45 34.37
N ASP A 205 9.25 -5.87 35.29
CA ASP A 205 8.37 -7.04 35.20
C ASP A 205 7.30 -6.90 34.10
N ARG A 206 7.02 -5.67 33.65
CA ARG A 206 6.02 -5.36 32.63
C ARG A 206 6.60 -5.23 31.22
N ALA A 207 7.91 -5.42 31.04
CA ALA A 207 8.52 -5.44 29.72
C ALA A 207 8.02 -6.66 28.93
N TRP A 208 7.48 -6.44 27.73
CA TRP A 208 6.80 -7.50 26.96
C TRP A 208 7.74 -8.41 26.17
N TYR A 209 8.95 -7.93 25.80
CA TYR A 209 9.94 -8.73 25.10
C TYR A 209 11.40 -8.29 25.35
N PRO A 210 12.26 -9.18 25.89
CA PRO A 210 11.89 -10.40 26.62
C PRO A 210 10.95 -10.08 27.79
N LEU A 211 10.05 -11.02 28.10
CA LEU A 211 9.06 -10.91 29.19
C LEU A 211 9.80 -10.76 30.53
N GLY A 212 9.79 -9.54 31.09
CA GLY A 212 10.58 -9.19 32.27
C GLY A 212 12.08 -9.05 31.99
N ARG A 213 12.68 -7.88 32.24
CA ARG A 213 14.14 -7.70 32.06
C ARG A 213 14.74 -6.59 32.92
N ILE A 214 16.05 -6.71 33.18
CA ILE A 214 16.84 -5.61 33.74
C ILE A 214 16.99 -4.53 32.67
N ILE A 215 16.42 -3.35 32.90
CA ILE A 215 16.36 -2.27 31.93
C ILE A 215 17.74 -1.69 31.67
N GLY A 216 18.39 -1.13 32.69
CA GLY A 216 19.55 -0.28 32.45
C GLY A 216 20.80 -0.99 31.90
N GLY A 217 20.87 -2.32 31.98
CA GLY A 217 21.90 -3.14 31.33
C GLY A 217 21.54 -3.65 29.93
N THR A 218 20.28 -3.59 29.51
CA THR A 218 19.80 -4.14 28.23
C THR A 218 19.35 -3.10 27.21
N ILE A 219 19.25 -1.83 27.60
CA ILE A 219 18.84 -0.74 26.72
C ILE A 219 19.96 0.28 26.54
N TYR A 220 19.91 1.04 25.44
CA TYR A 220 20.74 2.23 25.26
C TYR A 220 20.06 3.42 25.97
N PRO A 221 20.55 3.87 27.14
CA PRO A 221 19.78 4.77 28.00
C PRO A 221 19.84 6.24 27.54
N GLY A 222 20.53 6.54 26.43
CA GLY A 222 20.79 7.91 25.99
C GLY A 222 19.53 8.76 25.86
N LEU A 223 18.41 8.15 25.44
CA LEU A 223 17.14 8.86 25.28
C LEU A 223 16.46 9.19 26.62
N MET A 224 16.51 8.27 27.59
CA MET A 224 16.00 8.45 28.93
C MET A 224 16.85 9.46 29.72
N VAL A 225 18.17 9.35 29.62
CA VAL A 225 19.12 10.28 30.25
C VAL A 225 18.94 11.69 29.70
N THR A 226 18.77 11.83 28.38
CA THR A 226 18.54 13.15 27.77
C THR A 226 17.19 13.75 28.18
N SER A 227 16.14 12.92 28.28
CA SER A 227 14.82 13.36 28.76
C SER A 227 14.87 13.81 30.22
N ALA A 228 15.52 13.03 31.09
CA ALA A 228 15.71 13.36 32.50
C ALA A 228 16.55 14.64 32.69
N ALA A 229 17.64 14.78 31.93
CA ALA A 229 18.48 15.99 31.95
C ALA A 229 17.68 17.22 31.51
N LEU A 230 16.90 17.13 30.44
CA LEU A 230 16.07 18.24 29.97
C LEU A 230 14.99 18.60 31.00
N TYR A 231 14.37 17.61 31.64
CA TYR A 231 13.41 17.82 32.72
C TYR A 231 14.03 18.54 33.93
N HIS A 232 15.20 18.11 34.38
CA HIS A 232 15.91 18.74 35.49
C HIS A 232 16.39 20.16 35.15
N VAL A 233 16.90 20.39 33.94
CA VAL A 233 17.30 21.73 33.48
C VAL A 233 16.09 22.68 33.42
N LEU A 234 14.95 22.22 32.89
CA LEU A 234 13.74 23.04 32.84
C LEU A 234 13.19 23.34 34.24
N HIS A 235 13.23 22.37 35.16
CA HIS A 235 12.86 22.59 36.57
C HIS A 235 13.84 23.51 37.30
N TYR A 236 15.14 23.44 36.98
CA TYR A 236 16.15 24.36 37.52
C TYR A 236 15.86 25.81 37.13
N PHE A 237 15.31 26.06 35.93
CA PHE A 237 14.83 27.37 35.50
C PHE A 237 13.37 27.67 35.90
N HIS A 238 12.79 26.90 36.84
CA HIS A 238 11.40 27.05 37.32
C HIS A 238 10.31 26.90 36.24
N ILE A 239 10.57 26.16 35.15
CA ILE A 239 9.58 25.83 34.13
C ILE A 239 8.91 24.50 34.49
N THR A 240 7.64 24.56 34.92
CA THR A 240 6.86 23.38 35.31
C THR A 240 6.39 22.60 34.09
N ILE A 241 7.03 21.47 33.77
CA ILE A 241 6.66 20.58 32.66
C ILE A 241 6.60 19.12 33.13
N ASP A 242 5.56 18.38 32.75
CA ASP A 242 5.47 16.95 33.06
C ASP A 242 6.56 16.16 32.29
N ILE A 243 7.23 15.22 32.95
CA ILE A 243 8.21 14.31 32.34
C ILE A 243 7.62 13.55 31.15
N ARG A 244 6.32 13.23 31.19
CA ARG A 244 5.60 12.61 30.07
C ARG A 244 5.68 13.47 28.82
N ASN A 245 5.44 14.78 28.96
CA ASN A 245 5.48 15.71 27.84
C ASN A 245 6.89 15.83 27.28
N VAL A 246 7.90 15.85 28.14
CA VAL A 246 9.31 15.83 27.72
C VAL A 246 9.60 14.59 26.87
N CYS A 247 9.24 13.40 27.33
CA CYS A 247 9.46 12.14 26.61
C CYS A 247 8.71 12.06 25.26
N VAL A 248 7.51 12.63 25.18
CA VAL A 248 6.68 12.63 23.96
C VAL A 248 7.21 13.64 22.92
N PHE A 249 7.60 14.84 23.35
CA PHE A 249 8.04 15.90 22.43
C PHE A 249 9.52 15.83 22.06
N LEU A 250 10.33 15.04 22.76
CA LEU A 250 11.76 14.89 22.48
C LEU A 250 12.03 14.41 21.05
N ALA A 251 11.30 13.42 20.55
CA ALA A 251 11.50 12.88 19.20
C ALA A 251 11.08 13.86 18.09
N PRO A 252 9.91 14.52 18.16
CA PRO A 252 9.57 15.63 17.26
C PRO A 252 10.57 16.79 17.30
N LEU A 253 11.08 17.16 18.48
CA LEU A 253 12.11 18.19 18.65
C LEU A 253 13.43 17.76 17.99
N PHE A 254 13.89 16.54 18.23
CA PHE A 254 15.10 16.03 17.58
C PHE A 254 14.96 15.95 16.07
N SER A 255 13.80 15.56 15.55
CA SER A 255 13.57 15.58 14.10
C SER A 255 13.67 16.99 13.53
N SER A 256 13.22 18.00 14.27
CA SER A 256 13.34 19.40 13.87
C SER A 256 14.80 19.86 13.94
N PHE A 257 15.53 19.51 15.01
CA PHE A 257 16.95 19.80 15.12
C PHE A 257 17.78 19.08 14.06
N THR A 258 17.45 17.85 13.68
CA THR A 258 18.09 17.15 12.56
C THR A 258 17.88 17.91 11.27
N VAL A 259 16.69 18.43 10.99
CA VAL A 259 16.45 19.28 9.81
C VAL A 259 17.29 20.56 9.86
N ILE A 260 17.39 21.22 11.01
CA ILE A 260 18.24 22.40 11.20
C ILE A 260 19.71 22.05 10.97
N VAL A 261 20.22 21.01 11.62
CA VAL A 261 21.61 20.56 11.53
C VAL A 261 21.93 20.13 10.11
N THR A 262 21.09 19.32 9.47
CA THR A 262 21.26 18.91 8.07
C THR A 262 21.21 20.12 7.15
N TYR A 263 20.31 21.08 7.38
CA TYR A 263 20.24 22.32 6.60
C TYR A 263 21.51 23.17 6.75
N HIS A 264 21.97 23.41 7.99
CA HIS A 264 23.18 24.17 8.26
C HIS A 264 24.43 23.45 7.75
N LEU A 265 24.53 22.13 7.92
CA LEU A 265 25.59 21.31 7.35
C LEU A 265 25.59 21.39 5.82
N THR A 266 24.42 21.29 5.18
CA THR A 266 24.28 21.44 3.71
C THR A 266 24.63 22.86 3.24
N LYS A 267 24.33 23.87 4.06
CA LYS A 267 24.64 25.29 3.80
C LYS A 267 26.13 25.62 4.00
N GLU A 268 26.80 24.98 4.95
CA GLU A 268 28.25 25.09 5.15
C GLU A 268 29.02 24.32 4.07
N LEU A 269 28.46 23.20 3.57
CA LEU A 269 28.92 22.46 2.39
C LEU A 269 28.61 23.18 1.06
N LYS A 270 28.65 24.51 1.07
CA LYS A 270 28.16 25.53 0.10
C LYS A 270 28.59 25.38 -1.38
N VAL A 271 29.21 24.27 -1.77
CA VAL A 271 29.53 23.91 -3.15
C VAL A 271 28.54 22.89 -3.73
N SER A 272 27.64 22.27 -2.95
CA SER A 272 26.75 21.27 -3.55
C SER A 272 25.44 21.01 -2.79
N SER A 273 24.41 21.80 -3.07
CA SER A 273 23.01 21.36 -2.89
C SER A 273 22.72 20.07 -3.69
N TRP A 274 23.52 19.79 -4.72
CA TRP A 274 23.56 18.52 -5.46
C TRP A 274 24.13 17.36 -4.62
N GLY A 275 25.16 17.59 -3.81
CA GLY A 275 25.86 16.58 -3.01
C GLY A 275 25.03 16.03 -1.86
N GLY A 276 24.21 16.88 -1.22
CA GLY A 276 23.24 16.42 -0.21
C GLY A 276 22.12 15.56 -0.82
N TYR A 277 21.67 15.90 -2.03
CA TYR A 277 20.67 15.13 -2.78
C TYR A 277 21.20 13.79 -3.28
N VAL A 278 22.42 13.77 -3.85
CA VAL A 278 23.14 12.55 -4.26
C VAL A 278 23.45 11.65 -3.06
N PHE A 279 23.81 12.24 -1.91
CA PHE A 279 24.03 11.48 -0.68
C PHE A 279 22.75 10.78 -0.20
N LEU A 280 21.62 11.49 -0.12
CA LEU A 280 20.32 10.93 0.27
C LEU A 280 19.83 9.85 -0.70
N ILE A 281 19.94 10.08 -2.01
CA ILE A 281 19.54 9.10 -3.04
C ILE A 281 20.41 7.86 -3.05
N ASN A 282 21.67 7.93 -2.62
CA ASN A 282 22.53 6.75 -2.52
C ASN A 282 22.35 5.98 -1.21
N LEU A 283 21.89 6.64 -0.14
CA LEU A 283 21.66 6.01 1.17
C LEU A 283 20.35 5.21 1.24
N ILE A 284 19.33 5.64 0.49
CA ILE A 284 18.01 4.99 0.45
C ILE A 284 18.06 3.59 -0.22
N PRO A 285 18.72 3.38 -1.38
CA PRO A 285 18.93 2.05 -1.96
C PRO A 285 19.72 1.13 -1.05
N LEU A 286 20.70 1.66 -0.31
CA LEU A 286 21.45 0.88 0.68
C LEU A 286 20.55 0.40 1.82
N HIS A 287 19.66 1.26 2.32
CA HIS A 287 18.65 0.87 3.31
C HIS A 287 17.66 -0.16 2.76
N VAL A 288 17.21 0.00 1.52
CA VAL A 288 16.34 -0.97 0.82
C VAL A 288 17.03 -2.33 0.66
N LEU A 289 18.32 -2.34 0.31
CA LEU A 289 19.12 -3.56 0.21
C LEU A 289 19.22 -4.28 1.56
N VAL A 290 19.44 -3.54 2.65
CA VAL A 290 19.43 -4.09 4.01
C VAL A 290 18.06 -4.67 4.38
N LEU A 291 16.96 -4.01 4.00
CA LEU A 291 15.60 -4.52 4.22
C LEU A 291 15.30 -5.78 3.39
N MET A 292 15.87 -5.89 2.18
CA MET A 292 15.77 -7.10 1.36
C MET A 292 16.57 -8.26 1.98
N LEU A 293 17.80 -8.00 2.43
CA LEU A 293 18.66 -9.01 3.08
C LEU A 293 18.09 -9.50 4.43
N THR A 294 17.35 -8.65 5.14
CA THR A 294 16.68 -8.99 6.41
C THR A 294 15.27 -9.55 6.24
N GLY A 295 14.79 -9.74 4.99
CA GLY A 295 13.48 -10.31 4.68
C GLY A 295 12.28 -9.41 4.99
N ARG A 296 12.50 -8.11 5.21
CA ARG A 296 11.47 -7.13 5.61
C ARG A 296 11.03 -6.18 4.49
N PHE A 297 11.42 -6.46 3.25
CA PHE A 297 11.05 -5.63 2.09
C PHE A 297 9.59 -5.88 1.66
N SER A 298 8.80 -4.82 1.47
CA SER A 298 7.38 -4.91 1.11
C SER A 298 7.03 -4.09 -0.14
N HIS A 299 5.95 -4.47 -0.82
CA HIS A 299 5.47 -3.77 -2.02
C HIS A 299 5.13 -2.28 -1.76
N ARG A 300 4.71 -1.93 -0.53
CA ARG A 300 4.44 -0.53 -0.15
C ARG A 300 5.71 0.32 -0.12
N ILE A 301 6.84 -0.28 0.30
CA ILE A 301 8.16 0.36 0.31
C ILE A 301 8.65 0.58 -1.13
N TYR A 302 8.43 -0.40 -2.01
CA TYR A 302 8.75 -0.29 -3.44
C TYR A 302 8.02 0.91 -4.09
N VAL A 303 6.70 1.01 -3.94
CA VAL A 303 5.92 2.12 -4.50
C VAL A 303 6.35 3.46 -3.92
N SER A 304 6.61 3.52 -2.62
CA SER A 304 7.10 4.75 -1.95
C SER A 304 8.47 5.17 -2.47
N TYR A 305 9.40 4.22 -2.66
CA TYR A 305 10.72 4.48 -3.21
C TYR A 305 10.66 5.02 -4.64
N CYS A 306 9.93 4.33 -5.53
CA CYS A 306 9.79 4.78 -6.92
C CYS A 306 9.18 6.19 -7.00
N THR A 307 8.19 6.46 -6.14
CA THR A 307 7.53 7.78 -6.09
C THR A 307 8.49 8.87 -5.60
N VAL A 308 9.25 8.63 -4.52
CA VAL A 308 10.24 9.58 -3.98
C VAL A 308 11.40 9.79 -4.94
N TYR A 309 11.88 8.74 -5.61
CA TYR A 309 12.97 8.85 -6.59
C TYR A 309 12.54 9.69 -7.80
N CYS A 310 11.36 9.42 -8.37
CA CYS A 310 10.84 10.18 -9.50
C CYS A 310 10.53 11.64 -9.11
N LEU A 311 9.78 11.88 -8.03
CA LEU A 311 9.43 13.24 -7.61
C LEU A 311 10.65 14.03 -7.11
N GLY A 312 11.55 13.39 -6.37
CA GLY A 312 12.79 14.01 -5.90
C GLY A 312 13.67 14.46 -7.08
N THR A 313 13.71 13.66 -8.15
CA THR A 313 14.49 13.98 -9.36
C THR A 313 13.85 15.11 -10.14
N VAL A 314 12.52 15.12 -10.26
CA VAL A 314 11.78 16.21 -10.90
C VAL A 314 11.89 17.52 -10.09
N LEU A 315 11.87 17.46 -8.77
CA LEU A 315 12.01 18.63 -7.90
C LEU A 315 13.45 19.16 -7.86
N SER A 316 14.46 18.29 -7.93
CA SER A 316 15.87 18.72 -7.98
C SER A 316 16.23 19.40 -9.29
N MET A 317 15.54 19.07 -10.38
CA MET A 317 15.63 19.76 -11.67
C MET A 317 15.11 21.21 -11.64
N GLN A 318 14.33 21.60 -10.61
CA GLN A 318 13.80 22.96 -10.47
C GLN A 318 14.73 23.93 -9.71
N ILE A 319 15.84 23.44 -9.16
CA ILE A 319 16.82 24.28 -8.46
C ILE A 319 17.71 24.96 -9.51
N SER A 320 17.61 26.28 -9.65
CA SER A 320 18.46 27.05 -10.57
C SER A 320 19.94 26.85 -10.27
N PHE A 321 20.75 26.66 -11.32
CA PHE A 321 22.21 26.58 -11.22
C PHE A 321 22.74 27.91 -10.67
N VAL A 322 23.17 27.93 -9.40
CA VAL A 322 23.81 29.11 -8.80
C VAL A 322 25.20 29.24 -9.44
N GLY A 323 25.49 30.42 -9.97
CA GLY A 323 26.64 30.68 -10.85
C GLY A 323 28.02 30.26 -10.33
N PHE A 324 28.98 30.27 -11.25
CA PHE A 324 30.37 29.79 -11.22
C PHE A 324 31.31 30.26 -10.07
N GLN A 325 30.79 30.79 -8.96
CA GLN A 325 31.61 31.23 -7.82
C GLN A 325 32.26 30.04 -7.09
N GLY A 326 31.53 28.95 -6.84
CA GLY A 326 32.04 27.76 -6.14
C GLY A 326 33.12 26.97 -6.89
N ILE A 327 33.09 27.01 -8.23
CA ILE A 327 34.11 26.37 -9.09
C ILE A 327 35.44 27.13 -8.99
N LYS A 328 35.43 28.46 -8.82
CA LYS A 328 36.65 29.26 -8.60
C LYS A 328 37.32 28.92 -7.26
N ASP A 329 36.54 28.68 -6.21
CA ASP A 329 37.05 28.32 -4.87
C ASP A 329 37.61 26.88 -4.83
N SER A 330 36.98 25.93 -5.53
CA SER A 330 37.50 24.56 -5.66
C SER A 330 38.80 24.48 -6.47
N ILE A 331 38.95 25.28 -7.53
CA ILE A 331 40.20 25.36 -8.31
C ILE A 331 41.36 25.96 -7.47
N LEU A 332 41.06 26.87 -6.54
CA LEU A 332 42.05 27.45 -5.63
C LEU A 332 42.48 26.44 -4.53
N GLY A 333 41.54 25.64 -4.02
CA GLY A 333 41.82 24.55 -3.08
C GLY A 333 42.74 23.47 -3.69
N ILE A 334 42.49 23.08 -4.95
CA ILE A 334 43.29 22.08 -5.68
C ILE A 334 44.73 22.57 -5.92
N ARG A 335 44.93 23.86 -6.21
CA ARG A 335 46.29 24.46 -6.33
C ARG A 335 47.05 24.51 -5.01
N THR A 336 46.35 24.70 -3.89
CA THR A 336 46.97 24.73 -2.55
C THR A 336 47.39 23.33 -2.11
N ILE A 337 46.56 22.31 -2.40
CA ILE A 337 46.87 20.90 -2.12
C ILE A 337 48.03 20.42 -3.01
N SER A 338 48.05 20.77 -4.30
CA SER A 338 49.15 20.43 -5.21
C SER A 338 50.50 21.08 -4.79
N LYS A 339 50.48 22.32 -4.29
CA LYS A 339 51.69 22.98 -3.74
C LYS A 339 52.13 22.42 -2.39
N LEU A 340 51.18 21.98 -1.56
CA LEU A 340 51.48 21.34 -0.27
C LEU A 340 52.09 19.95 -0.49
N ASP A 341 51.57 19.19 -1.45
CA ASP A 341 52.09 17.86 -1.81
C ASP A 341 53.49 17.96 -2.44
N ALA A 342 53.73 18.96 -3.30
CA ALA A 342 55.07 19.25 -3.82
C ALA A 342 56.08 19.63 -2.70
N ARG A 343 55.65 20.41 -1.69
CA ARG A 343 56.50 20.75 -0.52
C ARG A 343 56.73 19.58 0.43
N ILE A 344 55.75 18.69 0.58
CA ILE A 344 55.88 17.46 1.38
C ILE A 344 56.83 16.47 0.69
N GLN A 345 56.74 16.34 -0.64
CA GLN A 345 57.68 15.56 -1.46
C GLN A 345 59.10 16.11 -1.35
N GLN A 346 59.28 17.44 -1.48
CA GLN A 346 60.59 18.08 -1.40
C GLN A 346 61.22 17.97 0.00
N LYS A 347 60.41 18.12 1.08
CA LYS A 347 60.87 17.88 2.46
C LYS A 347 61.16 16.41 2.76
N ARG A 348 60.44 15.46 2.17
CA ARG A 348 60.71 14.02 2.29
C ARG A 348 62.01 13.64 1.58
N GLU A 349 62.32 14.25 0.44
CA GLU A 349 63.60 14.07 -0.24
C GLU A 349 64.76 14.73 0.51
N GLU A 350 64.59 15.95 1.05
CA GLU A 350 65.60 16.58 1.91
C GLU A 350 65.83 15.81 3.21
N GLN A 351 64.79 15.24 3.82
CA GLN A 351 64.93 14.36 4.99
C GLN A 351 65.60 13.03 4.63
N LYS A 352 65.35 12.47 3.43
CA LYS A 352 66.08 11.29 2.93
C LYS A 352 67.55 11.61 2.70
N ARG A 353 67.88 12.77 2.13
CA ARG A 353 69.28 13.23 1.93
C ARG A 353 70.00 13.51 3.26
N ARG A 354 69.30 14.09 4.26
CA ARG A 354 69.84 14.33 5.62
C ARG A 354 69.95 13.06 6.47
N ARG A 355 69.11 12.05 6.24
CA ARG A 355 69.22 10.72 6.89
C ARG A 355 70.27 9.83 6.21
N ALA A 356 70.63 10.10 4.96
CA ALA A 356 71.72 9.45 4.25
C ALA A 356 73.13 9.98 4.64
N SER A 357 73.22 11.13 5.32
CA SER A 357 74.50 11.73 5.77
C SER A 357 74.83 11.49 7.25
N GLY A 358 74.15 10.55 7.91
CA GLY A 358 74.44 10.11 9.27
C GLY A 358 75.09 8.73 9.26
N ALA A 359 76.39 8.67 9.55
CA ALA A 359 77.18 7.45 9.60
C ALA A 359 76.72 6.53 10.74
N LEU A 360 75.77 5.61 10.47
CA LEU A 360 75.57 4.34 11.20
C LEU A 360 74.38 3.56 10.61
N ALA A 361 74.53 3.03 9.39
CA ALA A 361 73.67 1.93 8.90
C ALA A 361 74.33 1.07 7.81
N GLN A 362 75.67 1.06 7.74
CA GLN A 362 76.47 0.17 6.90
C GLN A 362 76.51 -1.29 7.44
N ARG A 363 75.42 -1.74 8.08
CA ARG A 363 75.29 -3.08 8.68
C ARG A 363 73.89 -3.72 8.57
N ARG A 364 73.01 -3.26 7.68
CA ARG A 364 71.73 -3.94 7.38
C ARG A 364 71.49 -4.17 5.89
N ALA A 365 72.55 -4.49 5.16
CA ALA A 365 72.51 -4.85 3.74
C ALA A 365 72.54 -6.37 3.50
N GLN A 366 72.02 -7.19 4.43
CA GLN A 366 72.16 -8.65 4.33
C GLN A 366 71.00 -9.49 4.90
N SER A 367 69.78 -8.94 5.07
CA SER A 367 68.67 -9.79 5.57
C SER A 367 67.24 -9.41 5.15
N GLU A 368 66.98 -9.00 3.91
CA GLU A 368 65.58 -8.92 3.42
C GLU A 368 65.39 -9.38 1.96
N ASP A 369 66.15 -10.39 1.52
CA ASP A 369 65.97 -11.04 0.20
C ASP A 369 64.80 -12.05 0.18
N HIS A 370 63.94 -12.07 1.21
CA HIS A 370 62.75 -12.92 1.27
C HIS A 370 61.40 -12.15 1.22
N LYS A 371 61.41 -10.88 0.81
CA LYS A 371 60.19 -10.05 0.68
C LYS A 371 59.92 -9.53 -0.74
N GLN A 372 60.55 -10.12 -1.74
CA GLN A 372 60.43 -9.67 -3.14
C GLN A 372 59.23 -10.28 -3.90
N GLU A 373 58.69 -11.44 -3.48
CA GLU A 373 57.56 -12.09 -4.19
C GLU A 373 56.17 -11.58 -3.80
N SER A 374 56.01 -10.93 -2.64
CA SER A 374 54.71 -10.38 -2.21
C SER A 374 54.38 -9.01 -2.85
N LYS A 375 55.32 -8.38 -3.56
CA LYS A 375 55.12 -7.04 -4.16
C LYS A 375 54.57 -7.06 -5.59
N ILE A 376 54.68 -8.17 -6.29
CA ILE A 376 54.25 -8.25 -7.71
C ILE A 376 52.73 -8.41 -7.82
N VAL A 377 52.08 -9.11 -6.88
CA VAL A 377 50.62 -9.27 -6.88
C VAL A 377 49.87 -7.98 -6.49
N ASN A 378 50.49 -7.11 -5.69
CA ASN A 378 49.92 -5.80 -5.36
C ASN A 378 50.18 -4.72 -6.43
N ALA A 379 50.97 -5.00 -7.47
CA ALA A 379 51.29 -4.03 -8.52
C ALA A 379 50.25 -3.94 -9.65
N ILE A 380 49.35 -4.94 -9.79
CA ILE A 380 48.43 -5.03 -10.93
C ILE A 380 47.04 -4.41 -10.66
N TRP A 381 46.70 -4.06 -9.42
CA TRP A 381 45.38 -3.47 -9.08
C TRP A 381 45.38 -1.98 -8.71
N PHE A 382 46.52 -1.29 -8.78
CA PHE A 382 46.61 0.12 -8.35
C PHE A 382 47.66 0.92 -9.15
N GLN A 383 47.45 1.08 -10.45
CA GLN A 383 48.16 2.09 -11.25
C GLN A 383 47.22 2.83 -12.22
N VAL A 384 46.14 3.40 -11.72
CA VAL A 384 45.64 4.64 -12.32
C VAL A 384 45.95 5.75 -11.33
N SER A 385 46.93 6.58 -11.65
CA SER A 385 47.24 7.75 -10.85
C SER A 385 45.96 8.56 -10.68
N VAL A 386 45.60 8.85 -9.43
CA VAL A 386 44.48 9.74 -9.09
C VAL A 386 44.59 11.07 -9.86
N SER A 387 45.81 11.52 -10.19
CA SER A 387 46.02 12.71 -11.03
C SER A 387 45.55 12.55 -12.48
N LYS A 388 45.66 11.35 -13.07
CA LYS A 388 45.22 11.05 -14.44
C LYS A 388 43.70 10.95 -14.49
N ILE A 389 43.08 10.34 -13.48
CA ILE A 389 41.61 10.29 -13.30
C ILE A 389 41.04 11.70 -13.14
N ILE A 390 41.64 12.52 -12.27
CA ILE A 390 41.21 13.90 -12.04
C ILE A 390 41.39 14.73 -13.32
N ALA A 391 42.48 14.54 -14.06
CA ALA A 391 42.70 15.23 -15.33
C ALA A 391 41.65 14.85 -16.39
N ASP A 392 41.37 13.55 -16.57
CA ASP A 392 40.35 13.05 -17.49
C ASP A 392 38.95 13.57 -17.12
N MET A 393 38.62 13.57 -15.82
CA MET A 393 37.33 14.05 -15.33
C MET A 393 37.15 15.56 -15.53
N LEU A 394 38.21 16.36 -15.28
CA LEU A 394 38.20 17.80 -15.54
C LEU A 394 38.09 18.12 -17.04
N PHE A 395 38.77 17.34 -17.89
CA PHE A 395 38.75 17.53 -19.33
C PHE A 395 37.38 17.16 -19.93
N ASN A 396 36.73 16.12 -19.40
CA ASN A 396 35.39 15.76 -19.84
C ASN A 396 34.33 16.76 -19.39
N LEU A 397 34.44 17.30 -18.18
CA LEU A 397 33.58 18.39 -17.72
C LEU A 397 33.70 19.62 -18.64
N LEU A 398 34.92 19.92 -19.09
CA LEU A 398 35.20 21.01 -20.03
C LEU A 398 34.60 20.74 -21.41
N LEU A 399 34.70 19.50 -21.91
CA LEU A 399 34.14 19.08 -23.19
C LEU A 399 32.61 19.14 -23.18
N GLN A 400 31.97 18.62 -22.12
CA GLN A 400 30.51 18.67 -21.95
C GLN A 400 30.01 20.11 -21.88
N ALA A 401 30.73 20.98 -21.19
CA ALA A 401 30.43 22.42 -21.15
C ALA A 401 30.55 23.05 -22.55
N LEU A 402 31.55 22.66 -23.35
CA LEU A 402 31.72 23.13 -24.73
C LEU A 402 30.57 22.71 -25.65
N PHE A 403 30.15 21.43 -25.62
CA PHE A 403 29.00 20.96 -26.41
C PHE A 403 27.70 21.67 -26.02
N LEU A 404 27.51 21.94 -24.72
CA LEU A 404 26.34 22.65 -24.22
C LEU A 404 26.34 24.13 -24.64
N ILE A 405 27.49 24.81 -24.55
CA ILE A 405 27.67 26.18 -25.03
C ILE A 405 27.45 26.26 -26.55
N GLN A 406 27.99 25.31 -27.32
CA GLN A 406 27.78 25.22 -28.76
C GLN A 406 26.30 25.01 -29.10
N GLY A 407 25.61 24.08 -28.43
CA GLY A 407 24.17 23.86 -28.61
C GLY A 407 23.33 25.12 -28.30
N MET A 408 23.72 25.90 -27.29
CA MET A 408 23.07 27.17 -26.95
C MET A 408 23.38 28.28 -27.96
N ILE A 409 24.63 28.43 -28.42
CA ILE A 409 24.99 29.43 -29.43
C ILE A 409 24.30 29.13 -30.76
N VAL A 410 24.21 27.86 -31.15
CA VAL A 410 23.56 27.49 -32.41
C VAL A 410 22.04 27.71 -32.36
N SER A 411 21.42 27.63 -31.18
CA SER A 411 20.01 28.01 -31.00
C SER A 411 19.74 29.53 -31.17
N LEU A 412 20.79 30.35 -31.30
CA LEU A 412 20.71 31.79 -31.62
C LEU A 412 20.86 32.08 -33.12
N PHE A 413 20.92 31.06 -33.99
CA PHE A 413 20.99 31.27 -35.44
C PHE A 413 19.69 31.92 -35.97
N PRO A 414 19.79 32.84 -36.94
CA PRO A 414 18.63 33.59 -37.43
C PRO A 414 17.61 32.76 -38.22
N ILE A 415 17.93 31.51 -38.58
CA ILE A 415 16.99 30.56 -39.18
C ILE A 415 16.66 29.51 -38.12
N ASP A 416 15.57 29.72 -37.39
CA ASP A 416 15.19 28.95 -36.19
C ASP A 416 15.16 27.44 -36.40
N VAL A 417 14.66 26.98 -37.55
CA VAL A 417 14.55 25.54 -37.85
C VAL A 417 15.93 24.88 -37.97
N ILE A 418 16.88 25.56 -38.61
CA ILE A 418 18.24 25.04 -38.76
C ILE A 418 18.98 25.12 -37.42
N GLY A 419 18.80 26.21 -36.66
CA GLY A 419 19.36 26.37 -35.32
C GLY A 419 18.88 25.30 -34.34
N GLN A 420 17.59 24.97 -34.36
CA GLN A 420 17.00 23.92 -33.53
C GLN A 420 17.45 22.52 -33.93
N MET A 421 17.53 22.22 -35.23
CA MET A 421 18.01 20.91 -35.72
C MET A 421 19.47 20.66 -35.35
N ILE A 422 20.32 21.68 -35.46
CA ILE A 422 21.74 21.56 -35.09
C ILE A 422 21.90 21.56 -33.56
N SER A 423 21.09 22.31 -32.80
CA SER A 423 21.08 22.24 -31.33
C SER A 423 20.66 20.86 -30.82
N LEU A 424 19.63 20.26 -31.44
CA LEU A 424 19.19 18.89 -31.16
C LEU A 424 20.27 17.85 -31.47
N LEU A 425 21.04 18.04 -32.56
CA LEU A 425 22.21 17.23 -32.89
C LEU A 425 23.29 17.29 -31.80
N HIS A 426 23.66 18.49 -31.35
CA HIS A 426 24.69 18.67 -30.32
C HIS A 426 24.24 18.12 -28.95
N MET A 427 22.98 18.33 -28.58
CA MET A 427 22.41 17.81 -27.33
C MET A 427 22.32 16.28 -27.35
N SER A 428 21.93 15.69 -28.49
CA SER A 428 21.91 14.25 -28.65
C SER A 428 23.32 13.62 -28.52
N LEU A 429 24.32 14.20 -29.19
CA LEU A 429 25.71 13.73 -29.08
C LEU A 429 26.26 13.88 -27.66
N LEU A 430 25.88 14.95 -26.94
CA LEU A 430 26.25 15.17 -25.54
C LEU A 430 25.64 14.10 -24.61
N TYR A 431 24.36 13.78 -24.78
CA TYR A 431 23.71 12.72 -23.98
C TYR A 431 24.30 11.34 -24.25
N SER A 432 24.68 11.07 -25.49
CA SER A 432 25.39 9.84 -25.85
C SER A 432 26.79 9.77 -25.26
N LEU A 433 27.57 10.84 -25.34
CA LEU A 433 28.88 10.92 -24.69
C LEU A 433 28.78 10.61 -23.19
N TYR A 434 27.79 11.19 -22.51
CA TYR A 434 27.56 10.97 -21.07
C TYR A 434 27.22 9.51 -20.74
N CYS A 435 26.34 8.87 -21.52
CA CYS A 435 25.93 7.48 -21.28
C CYS A 435 27.04 6.46 -21.54
N PHE A 436 27.91 6.72 -22.53
CA PHE A 436 29.01 5.81 -22.88
C PHE A 436 30.30 6.09 -22.10
N GLU A 437 30.38 7.20 -21.37
CA GLU A 437 31.53 7.61 -20.55
C GLU A 437 31.95 6.55 -19.53
N TYR A 438 30.99 6.01 -18.78
CA TYR A 438 31.23 4.95 -17.80
C TYR A 438 31.86 3.70 -18.44
N ARG A 439 31.39 3.33 -19.64
CA ARG A 439 31.88 2.16 -20.37
C ARG A 439 33.31 2.39 -20.87
N TRP A 440 33.61 3.53 -21.47
CA TRP A 440 34.96 3.83 -21.97
C TRP A 440 35.97 4.03 -20.86
N PHE A 441 35.55 4.60 -19.73
CA PHE A 441 36.37 4.73 -18.54
C PHE A 441 36.76 3.37 -17.97
N ASN A 442 35.81 2.43 -17.86
CA ASN A 442 36.10 1.06 -17.40
C ASN A 442 36.96 0.24 -18.37
N HIS A 443 36.96 0.60 -19.66
CA HIS A 443 37.86 0.02 -20.67
C HIS A 443 39.21 0.75 -20.77
N GLY A 444 39.48 1.74 -19.93
CA GLY A 444 40.74 2.49 -19.93
C GLY A 444 40.98 3.33 -21.19
N VAL A 445 39.96 3.54 -22.03
CA VAL A 445 40.08 4.27 -23.30
C VAL A 445 40.39 5.73 -22.98
N GLU A 446 41.49 6.28 -23.49
CA GLU A 446 41.86 7.66 -23.19
C GLU A 446 40.93 8.67 -23.88
N MET A 447 40.75 9.85 -23.28
CA MET A 447 39.75 10.84 -23.68
C MET A 447 39.77 11.23 -25.17
N HIS A 448 40.96 11.38 -25.76
CA HIS A 448 41.12 11.74 -27.17
C HIS A 448 40.60 10.65 -28.12
N GLN A 449 40.69 9.38 -27.72
CA GLN A 449 40.17 8.23 -28.48
C GLN A 449 38.64 8.15 -28.37
N ARG A 450 38.06 8.56 -27.24
CA ARG A 450 36.60 8.64 -27.05
C ARG A 450 35.97 9.67 -28.00
N LEU A 451 36.57 10.86 -28.11
CA LEU A 451 36.19 11.91 -29.05
C LEU A 451 36.29 11.43 -30.50
N SER A 452 37.42 10.85 -30.87
CA SER A 452 37.63 10.31 -32.22
C SER A 452 36.63 9.18 -32.56
N ASN A 453 36.25 8.35 -31.58
CA ASN A 453 35.24 7.31 -31.75
C ASN A 453 33.83 7.87 -31.97
N ILE A 454 33.47 8.94 -31.26
CA ILE A 454 32.19 9.63 -31.47
C ILE A 454 32.17 10.34 -32.83
N GLU A 455 33.26 11.01 -33.21
CA GLU A 455 33.37 11.68 -34.51
C GLU A 455 33.29 10.68 -35.68
N ARG A 456 33.92 9.51 -35.55
CA ARG A 456 33.94 8.48 -36.59
C ARG A 456 32.61 7.72 -36.72
N ASN A 457 31.84 7.63 -35.64
CA ASN A 457 30.57 6.91 -35.58
C ASN A 457 29.38 7.82 -35.20
N TRP A 458 29.45 9.10 -35.54
CA TRP A 458 28.50 10.11 -35.08
C TRP A 458 27.02 9.81 -35.39
N PRO A 459 26.63 9.13 -36.48
CA PRO A 459 25.21 8.82 -36.72
C PRO A 459 24.62 7.86 -35.67
N TYR A 460 25.42 6.92 -35.16
CA TYR A 460 25.00 5.99 -34.11
C TYR A 460 24.77 6.72 -32.79
N TYR A 461 25.72 7.56 -32.37
CA TYR A 461 25.60 8.33 -31.13
C TYR A 461 24.53 9.43 -31.24
N PHE A 462 24.32 10.01 -32.42
CA PHE A 462 23.18 10.90 -32.64
C PHE A 462 21.85 10.16 -32.54
N GLY A 463 21.73 8.95 -33.08
CA GLY A 463 20.51 8.14 -32.92
C GLY A 463 20.22 7.75 -31.46
N PHE A 464 21.26 7.43 -30.69
CA PHE A 464 21.14 7.01 -29.30
C PHE A 464 20.67 8.12 -28.35
N GLY A 465 21.18 9.35 -28.51
CA GLY A 465 20.87 10.47 -27.61
C GLY A 465 19.62 11.28 -27.99
N LEU A 466 19.06 11.04 -29.18
CA LEU A 466 17.97 11.82 -29.75
C LEU A 466 16.68 11.79 -28.91
N PRO A 467 16.24 10.65 -28.34
CA PRO A 467 15.03 10.60 -27.54
C PRO A 467 15.09 11.52 -26.30
N MET A 468 16.24 11.57 -25.61
CA MET A 468 16.40 12.44 -24.44
C MET A 468 16.55 13.92 -24.82
N ALA A 469 17.19 14.21 -25.96
CA ALA A 469 17.29 15.57 -26.47
C ALA A 469 15.91 16.16 -26.87
N LEU A 470 15.00 15.33 -27.40
CA LEU A 470 13.63 15.75 -27.68
C LEU A 470 12.80 16.01 -26.40
N LEU A 471 12.95 15.15 -25.39
CA LEU A 471 12.22 15.28 -24.12
C LEU A 471 12.61 16.53 -23.34
N THR A 472 13.88 16.93 -23.39
CA THR A 472 14.38 18.13 -22.69
C THR A 472 14.09 19.43 -23.42
N ALA A 473 13.68 19.38 -24.68
CA ALA A 473 13.31 20.56 -25.48
C ALA A 473 11.85 21.02 -25.30
N LEU A 474 11.00 20.28 -24.59
CA LEU A 474 9.57 20.63 -24.41
C LEU A 474 9.34 21.58 -23.20
N PRO A 475 8.68 22.75 -23.37
CA PRO A 475 8.60 23.79 -22.33
C PRO A 475 7.56 23.55 -21.20
N SER A 476 7.81 24.20 -20.05
CA SER A 476 7.44 23.91 -18.66
C SER A 476 6.07 24.37 -18.11
N SER A 477 5.03 24.60 -18.93
CA SER A 477 3.71 25.10 -18.45
C SER A 477 2.68 24.01 -18.09
N TYR A 478 2.75 22.86 -18.76
CA TYR A 478 1.70 21.83 -18.66
C TYR A 478 1.65 21.13 -17.29
N ILE A 479 2.78 21.01 -16.59
CA ILE A 479 2.87 20.29 -15.31
C ILE A 479 2.22 21.10 -14.17
N ILE A 480 2.51 22.40 -14.06
CA ILE A 480 1.91 23.26 -13.01
C ILE A 480 0.40 23.39 -13.24
N SER A 481 0.00 23.60 -14.50
CA SER A 481 -1.41 23.63 -14.89
C SER A 481 -2.09 22.30 -14.56
N ALA A 482 -1.44 21.17 -14.81
CA ALA A 482 -1.96 19.85 -14.45
C ALA A 482 -2.09 19.65 -12.94
N VAL A 483 -1.15 20.14 -12.12
CA VAL A 483 -1.23 20.05 -10.65
C VAL A 483 -2.36 20.91 -10.09
N VAL A 484 -2.51 22.14 -10.58
CA VAL A 484 -3.61 23.03 -10.15
C VAL A 484 -4.96 22.49 -10.61
N LEU A 485 -5.06 22.01 -11.85
CA LEU A 485 -6.27 21.38 -12.38
C LEU A 485 -6.59 20.09 -11.61
N PHE A 486 -5.58 19.29 -11.25
CA PHE A 486 -5.76 18.10 -10.43
C PHE A 486 -6.22 18.45 -9.02
N ALA A 487 -5.65 19.47 -8.38
CA ALA A 487 -6.11 19.94 -7.06
C ALA A 487 -7.55 20.46 -7.13
N ALA A 488 -7.89 21.25 -8.15
CA ALA A 488 -9.24 21.75 -8.38
C ALA A 488 -10.24 20.62 -8.67
N TYR A 489 -9.83 19.60 -9.44
CA TYR A 489 -10.59 18.39 -9.69
C TYR A 489 -10.82 17.57 -8.40
N ARG A 490 -9.76 17.36 -7.60
CA ARG A 490 -9.82 16.59 -6.34
C ARG A 490 -10.68 17.28 -5.28
N LEU A 491 -10.69 18.61 -5.24
CA LEU A 491 -11.57 19.39 -4.36
C LEU A 491 -13.00 19.54 -4.93
N GLY A 492 -13.28 19.00 -6.11
CA GLY A 492 -14.57 19.10 -6.77
C GLY A 492 -14.94 20.51 -7.23
N LEU A 493 -13.98 21.45 -7.27
CA LEU A 493 -14.23 22.85 -7.61
C LEU A 493 -14.75 22.99 -9.04
N ILE A 494 -14.17 22.23 -9.98
CA ILE A 494 -14.60 22.23 -11.38
C ILE A 494 -16.00 21.63 -11.53
N TYR A 495 -16.31 20.55 -10.81
CA TYR A 495 -17.63 19.92 -10.93
C TYR A 495 -18.73 20.84 -10.35
N GLN A 496 -18.43 21.53 -9.24
CA GLN A 496 -19.34 22.47 -8.59
C GLN A 496 -19.67 23.71 -9.43
N THR A 497 -18.85 24.08 -10.42
CA THR A 497 -19.20 25.20 -11.33
C THR A 497 -20.34 24.85 -12.26
N PHE A 498 -20.46 23.57 -12.63
CA PHE A 498 -21.53 23.07 -13.52
C PHE A 498 -22.73 22.52 -12.74
N HIS A 499 -22.48 21.94 -11.56
CA HIS A 499 -23.50 21.24 -10.77
C HIS A 499 -23.58 21.81 -9.36
N LYS A 500 -24.68 22.47 -9.03
CA LYS A 500 -24.87 23.11 -7.71
C LYS A 500 -25.43 22.13 -6.68
N ALA A 501 -25.07 22.34 -5.42
CA ALA A 501 -25.70 21.65 -4.30
C ALA A 501 -26.98 22.39 -3.89
N GLU A 502 -28.08 21.66 -3.75
CA GLU A 502 -29.36 22.21 -3.29
C GLU A 502 -29.45 22.18 -1.76
N SER A 503 -28.96 23.23 -1.11
CA SER A 503 -28.85 23.27 0.36
C SER A 503 -30.18 23.26 1.12
N LYS A 504 -31.27 23.67 0.47
CA LYS A 504 -32.63 23.72 1.05
C LYS A 504 -33.47 22.47 0.77
N SER A 505 -32.96 21.52 -0.02
CA SER A 505 -33.72 20.33 -0.38
C SER A 505 -33.89 19.41 0.84
N PRO A 506 -35.11 18.89 1.11
CA PRO A 506 -35.32 17.90 2.16
C PRO A 506 -34.86 16.49 1.73
N ARG A 507 -34.49 16.31 0.45
CA ARG A 507 -34.09 15.03 -0.12
C ARG A 507 -32.82 14.49 0.52
N HIS A 508 -32.69 13.18 0.53
CA HIS A 508 -31.58 12.47 1.17
C HIS A 508 -31.12 11.26 0.36
N GLY A 509 -29.85 10.85 0.53
CA GLY A 509 -29.23 9.83 -0.33
C GLY A 509 -29.93 8.46 -0.29
N GLY A 510 -30.63 8.15 0.80
CA GLY A 510 -31.47 6.95 0.90
C GLY A 510 -32.54 6.81 -0.19
N GLU A 511 -33.04 7.92 -0.75
CA GLU A 511 -33.98 7.91 -1.89
C GLU A 511 -33.34 7.26 -3.13
N ASN A 512 -32.12 7.68 -3.48
CA ASN A 512 -31.37 7.13 -4.60
C ASN A 512 -31.05 5.63 -4.38
N VAL A 513 -30.81 5.20 -3.14
CA VAL A 513 -30.62 3.78 -2.81
C VAL A 513 -31.91 3.01 -3.09
N ALA A 514 -33.03 3.47 -2.54
CA ALA A 514 -34.33 2.80 -2.66
C ALA A 514 -34.82 2.72 -4.12
N GLU A 515 -34.64 3.78 -4.91
CA GLU A 515 -34.98 3.80 -6.34
C GLU A 515 -34.20 2.73 -7.13
N VAL A 516 -32.90 2.58 -6.84
CA VAL A 516 -32.08 1.53 -7.49
C VAL A 516 -32.54 0.15 -7.05
N LEU A 517 -32.79 -0.07 -5.76
CA LEU A 517 -33.27 -1.36 -5.26
C LEU A 517 -34.61 -1.75 -5.91
N LEU A 518 -35.56 -0.82 -5.98
CA LEU A 518 -36.85 -1.02 -6.64
C LEU A 518 -36.68 -1.37 -8.12
N ALA A 519 -35.82 -0.64 -8.85
CA ALA A 519 -35.54 -0.88 -10.26
C ALA A 519 -34.88 -2.24 -10.53
N HIS A 520 -34.26 -2.86 -9.53
CA HIS A 520 -33.66 -4.20 -9.61
C HIS A 520 -34.59 -5.30 -9.04
N GLY A 521 -35.85 -4.98 -8.76
CA GLY A 521 -36.87 -5.94 -8.33
C GLY A 521 -36.74 -6.39 -6.86
N VAL A 522 -36.01 -5.64 -6.03
CA VAL A 522 -35.87 -5.94 -4.60
C VAL A 522 -37.18 -5.66 -3.88
N LYS A 523 -37.73 -6.67 -3.20
CA LYS A 523 -39.00 -6.59 -2.46
C LYS A 523 -38.82 -6.44 -0.94
N TYR A 524 -37.69 -6.93 -0.43
CA TYR A 524 -37.42 -7.04 1.00
C TYR A 524 -36.03 -6.48 1.31
N VAL A 525 -35.94 -5.68 2.38
CA VAL A 525 -34.68 -5.24 2.98
C VAL A 525 -34.65 -5.72 4.42
N PHE A 526 -33.66 -6.56 4.73
CA PHE A 526 -33.47 -7.08 6.09
C PHE A 526 -32.50 -6.20 6.86
N THR A 527 -32.78 -5.93 8.13
CA THR A 527 -31.97 -4.98 8.91
C THR A 527 -32.03 -5.29 10.40
N LEU A 528 -30.97 -4.90 11.13
CA LEU A 528 -31.09 -4.53 12.53
C LEU A 528 -31.09 -3.01 12.56
N VAL A 529 -32.19 -2.41 13.02
CA VAL A 529 -32.39 -0.96 12.89
C VAL A 529 -31.30 -0.15 13.62
N GLY A 530 -30.79 0.87 12.96
CA GLY A 530 -29.83 1.83 13.52
C GLY A 530 -29.97 3.21 12.87
N GLY A 531 -29.64 4.25 13.62
CA GLY A 531 -29.80 5.64 13.16
C GLY A 531 -29.05 5.93 11.85
N HIS A 532 -27.87 5.36 11.64
CA HIS A 532 -27.06 5.70 10.46
C HIS A 532 -27.69 5.28 9.13
N ILE A 533 -28.54 4.25 9.11
CA ILE A 533 -29.18 3.71 7.90
C ILE A 533 -30.65 4.11 7.76
N SER A 534 -31.23 4.86 8.71
CA SER A 534 -32.64 5.26 8.69
C SER A 534 -33.09 5.92 7.37
N PRO A 535 -32.28 6.76 6.69
CA PRO A 535 -32.67 7.30 5.39
C PRO A 535 -32.95 6.23 4.32
N ILE A 536 -32.21 5.11 4.33
CA ILE A 536 -32.43 3.99 3.40
C ILE A 536 -33.76 3.32 3.72
N LEU A 537 -34.01 3.03 5.01
CA LEU A 537 -35.20 2.31 5.46
C LEU A 537 -36.48 3.09 5.15
N VAL A 538 -36.50 4.39 5.47
CA VAL A 538 -37.66 5.27 5.22
C VAL A 538 -37.93 5.43 3.73
N ALA A 539 -36.89 5.56 2.90
CA ALA A 539 -37.09 5.65 1.45
C ALA A 539 -37.59 4.33 0.84
N CYS A 540 -37.06 3.19 1.29
CA CYS A 540 -37.52 1.88 0.87
C CYS A 540 -38.99 1.65 1.22
N GLU A 541 -39.40 1.97 2.45
CA GLU A 541 -40.79 1.88 2.89
C GLU A 541 -41.73 2.75 2.03
N LYS A 542 -41.34 4.00 1.75
CA LYS A 542 -42.10 4.91 0.87
C LYS A 542 -42.30 4.37 -0.55
N LEU A 543 -41.34 3.61 -1.06
CA LEU A 543 -41.40 2.97 -2.39
C LEU A 543 -42.08 1.59 -2.37
N GLY A 544 -42.61 1.15 -1.22
CA GLY A 544 -43.28 -0.14 -1.08
C GLY A 544 -42.33 -1.34 -0.92
N ILE A 545 -41.04 -1.12 -0.69
CA ILE A 545 -40.09 -2.18 -0.33
C ILE A 545 -40.28 -2.49 1.16
N ARG A 546 -40.58 -3.74 1.49
CA ARG A 546 -40.87 -4.14 2.87
C ARG A 546 -39.59 -4.23 3.70
N ILE A 547 -39.55 -3.49 4.80
CA ILE A 547 -38.47 -3.57 5.79
C ILE A 547 -38.76 -4.72 6.76
N VAL A 548 -37.76 -5.56 6.99
CA VAL A 548 -37.84 -6.70 7.90
C VAL A 548 -36.76 -6.57 8.97
N ASP A 549 -37.18 -6.20 10.17
CA ASP A 549 -36.31 -6.09 11.34
C ASP A 549 -35.94 -7.47 11.88
N THR A 550 -34.66 -7.66 12.21
CA THR A 550 -34.12 -8.86 12.85
C THR A 550 -33.50 -8.52 14.19
N ARG A 551 -33.26 -9.52 15.05
CA ARG A 551 -32.60 -9.30 16.35
C ARG A 551 -31.07 -9.23 16.29
N HIS A 552 -30.51 -9.61 15.15
CA HIS A 552 -29.07 -9.63 14.91
C HIS A 552 -28.80 -9.47 13.41
N GLU A 553 -27.70 -8.81 13.05
CA GLU A 553 -27.30 -8.53 11.66
C GLU A 553 -27.02 -9.81 10.87
N ALA A 554 -26.42 -10.82 11.52
CA ALA A 554 -26.19 -12.13 10.89
C ALA A 554 -27.50 -12.75 10.37
N THR A 555 -28.58 -12.67 11.15
CA THR A 555 -29.91 -13.15 10.73
C THR A 555 -30.44 -12.36 9.53
N ALA A 556 -30.19 -11.05 9.46
CA ALA A 556 -30.58 -10.23 8.31
C ALA A 556 -29.82 -10.67 7.04
N VAL A 557 -28.52 -10.94 7.16
CA VAL A 557 -27.70 -11.44 6.04
C VAL A 557 -28.15 -12.82 5.59
N PHE A 558 -28.42 -13.74 6.53
CA PHE A 558 -28.92 -15.07 6.19
C PHE A 558 -30.30 -15.03 5.54
N ALA A 559 -31.21 -14.17 6.00
CA ALA A 559 -32.51 -13.98 5.37
C ALA A 559 -32.39 -13.41 3.94
N ALA A 560 -31.51 -12.44 3.74
CA ALA A 560 -31.17 -11.92 2.42
C ALA A 560 -30.60 -13.03 1.51
N ASP A 561 -29.69 -13.86 2.02
CA ASP A 561 -29.11 -14.98 1.27
C ASP A 561 -30.18 -16.01 0.86
N ALA A 562 -31.10 -16.38 1.76
CA ALA A 562 -32.22 -17.24 1.42
C ALA A 562 -33.14 -16.64 0.36
N VAL A 563 -33.45 -15.34 0.44
CA VAL A 563 -34.22 -14.65 -0.61
C VAL A 563 -33.49 -14.72 -1.95
N ALA A 564 -32.18 -14.49 -1.96
CA ALA A 564 -31.39 -14.53 -3.18
C ALA A 564 -31.42 -15.92 -3.84
N ARG A 565 -31.26 -16.97 -3.02
CA ARG A 565 -31.27 -18.37 -3.47
C ARG A 565 -32.63 -18.81 -4.00
N LEU A 566 -33.71 -18.41 -3.35
CA LEU A 566 -35.06 -18.86 -3.67
C LEU A 566 -35.72 -18.09 -4.81
N SER A 567 -35.44 -16.79 -4.92
CA SER A 567 -36.08 -15.91 -5.90
C SER A 567 -35.24 -15.70 -7.17
N GLY A 568 -33.93 -15.95 -7.12
CA GLY A 568 -32.99 -15.60 -8.20
C GLY A 568 -32.73 -14.09 -8.34
N THR A 569 -33.34 -13.26 -7.49
CA THR A 569 -33.07 -11.82 -7.39
C THR A 569 -31.98 -11.54 -6.35
N VAL A 570 -31.54 -10.30 -6.19
CA VAL A 570 -30.54 -9.96 -5.15
C VAL A 570 -31.24 -9.82 -3.80
N GLY A 571 -30.72 -10.54 -2.79
CA GLY A 571 -31.09 -10.33 -1.40
C GLY A 571 -30.33 -9.14 -0.80
N VAL A 572 -31.02 -8.30 -0.02
CA VAL A 572 -30.44 -7.07 0.52
C VAL A 572 -30.53 -7.06 2.05
N ALA A 573 -29.37 -6.90 2.69
CA ALA A 573 -29.26 -6.59 4.11
C ALA A 573 -28.68 -5.17 4.27
N ALA A 574 -29.32 -4.35 5.10
CA ALA A 574 -28.87 -3.01 5.46
C ALA A 574 -28.49 -3.01 6.95
N VAL A 575 -27.21 -2.78 7.24
CA VAL A 575 -26.65 -2.78 8.61
C VAL A 575 -25.86 -1.49 8.84
N THR A 576 -25.57 -1.15 10.10
CA THR A 576 -25.10 0.19 10.49
C THR A 576 -24.02 0.77 9.55
N ALA A 577 -24.17 2.06 9.24
CA ALA A 577 -23.30 2.75 8.30
C ALA A 577 -21.98 3.16 8.96
N GLY A 578 -20.94 3.31 8.12
CA GLY A 578 -19.64 3.83 8.55
C GLY A 578 -19.70 5.31 8.95
N PRO A 579 -18.68 5.82 9.67
CA PRO A 579 -18.61 7.22 10.05
C PRO A 579 -18.52 8.11 8.79
N GLY A 580 -19.02 9.35 8.90
CA GLY A 580 -18.84 10.36 7.85
C GLY A 580 -17.36 10.60 7.56
N LEU A 581 -17.02 11.01 6.33
CA LEU A 581 -15.63 11.04 5.86
C LEU A 581 -14.73 11.93 6.71
N THR A 582 -15.27 13.01 7.27
CA THR A 582 -14.54 13.94 8.14
C THR A 582 -14.20 13.36 9.52
N ASN A 583 -14.90 12.29 9.92
CA ASN A 583 -14.80 11.64 11.22
C ASN A 583 -14.09 10.29 11.15
N THR A 584 -13.90 9.71 9.96
CA THR A 584 -13.18 8.45 9.75
C THR A 584 -11.74 8.52 10.25
N GLY A 585 -11.31 7.50 10.99
CA GLY A 585 -9.96 7.39 11.55
C GLY A 585 -9.67 8.37 12.70
N ARG A 586 -10.72 8.92 13.32
CA ARG A 586 -10.62 9.84 14.48
C ARG A 586 -11.21 9.23 15.76
N GLY A 587 -11.55 7.94 15.75
CA GLY A 587 -12.17 7.26 16.89
C GLY A 587 -13.62 7.66 17.07
N ALA A 588 -14.32 7.97 15.97
CA ALA A 588 -15.74 8.28 16.03
C ALA A 588 -16.56 7.05 16.46
N LEU A 589 -17.79 7.27 16.91
CA LEU A 589 -18.69 6.19 17.30
C LEU A 589 -18.86 5.22 16.12
N GLN A 590 -18.57 3.92 16.34
CA GLN A 590 -18.59 2.86 15.33
C GLN A 590 -17.60 3.05 14.15
N ASP A 591 -16.54 3.84 14.33
CA ASP A 591 -15.46 4.02 13.34
C ASP A 591 -14.58 2.77 13.23
N ILE A 592 -14.82 1.98 12.20
CA ILE A 592 -14.03 0.79 11.85
C ILE A 592 -13.69 0.81 10.36
N ASP A 593 -12.55 0.25 9.98
CA ASP A 593 -12.19 0.05 8.57
C ASP A 593 -12.94 -1.16 7.98
N GLN A 594 -14.23 -0.97 7.70
CA GLN A 594 -15.12 -2.00 7.15
C GLN A 594 -14.57 -2.56 5.82
N MET A 595 -13.98 -1.70 4.99
CA MET A 595 -13.43 -2.10 3.69
C MET A 595 -12.35 -3.18 3.81
N SER A 596 -11.42 -3.04 4.75
CA SER A 596 -10.35 -4.03 4.95
C SER A 596 -10.89 -5.38 5.41
N LEU A 597 -12.01 -5.40 6.15
CA LEU A 597 -12.68 -6.62 6.62
C LEU A 597 -13.46 -7.34 5.50
N PHE A 598 -14.19 -6.59 4.66
CA PHE A 598 -15.07 -7.19 3.65
C PHE A 598 -14.40 -7.53 2.32
N LYS A 599 -13.29 -6.86 1.96
CA LYS A 599 -12.55 -7.17 0.71
C LYS A 599 -12.19 -8.64 0.50
N PRO A 600 -11.72 -9.42 1.50
CA PRO A 600 -11.46 -10.85 1.31
C PRO A 600 -12.72 -11.72 1.24
N LEU A 601 -13.88 -11.21 1.66
CA LEU A 601 -15.14 -11.96 1.77
C LEU A 601 -16.10 -11.72 0.60
N CYS A 602 -15.99 -10.56 -0.06
CA CYS A 602 -16.93 -10.12 -1.09
C CYS A 602 -16.28 -10.01 -2.47
N LYS A 603 -17.08 -10.26 -3.52
CA LYS A 603 -16.65 -10.11 -4.92
C LYS A 603 -16.41 -8.67 -5.33
N PHE A 604 -17.12 -7.75 -4.68
CA PHE A 604 -17.04 -6.32 -4.92
C PHE A 604 -17.22 -5.59 -3.60
N CYS A 605 -16.32 -4.65 -3.32
CA CYS A 605 -16.42 -3.73 -2.19
C CYS A 605 -16.26 -2.31 -2.70
N ALA A 606 -17.16 -1.41 -2.30
CA ALA A 606 -17.04 0.02 -2.58
C ALA A 606 -17.50 0.86 -1.40
N SER A 607 -16.98 2.08 -1.32
CA SER A 607 -17.41 3.10 -0.36
C SER A 607 -17.79 4.35 -1.15
N VAL A 608 -19.01 4.82 -0.94
CA VAL A 608 -19.57 5.99 -1.64
C VAL A 608 -19.01 7.27 -1.01
N ARG A 609 -18.56 8.24 -1.82
CA ARG A 609 -18.01 9.51 -1.30
C ARG A 609 -18.92 10.71 -1.53
N THR A 610 -19.86 10.60 -2.47
CA THR A 610 -20.77 11.69 -2.84
C THR A 610 -22.13 11.11 -3.19
N VAL A 611 -23.21 11.87 -2.99
CA VAL A 611 -24.58 11.38 -3.23
C VAL A 611 -24.79 10.95 -4.68
N ARG A 612 -24.13 11.64 -5.62
CA ARG A 612 -24.15 11.29 -7.04
C ARG A 612 -23.55 9.91 -7.36
N GLU A 613 -22.63 9.41 -6.54
CA GLU A 613 -21.99 8.10 -6.76
C GLU A 613 -22.88 6.92 -6.35
N ILE A 614 -23.94 7.14 -5.55
CA ILE A 614 -24.82 6.08 -5.03
C ILE A 614 -25.35 5.19 -6.16
N VAL A 615 -26.00 5.79 -7.16
CA VAL A 615 -26.64 5.07 -8.27
C VAL A 615 -25.63 4.23 -9.08
N PRO A 616 -24.54 4.80 -9.64
CA PRO A 616 -23.60 4.01 -10.44
C PRO A 616 -22.83 2.96 -9.63
N VAL A 617 -22.54 3.21 -8.35
CA VAL A 617 -21.87 2.22 -7.48
C VAL A 617 -22.80 1.05 -7.18
N LEU A 618 -24.06 1.32 -6.81
CA LEU A 618 -25.04 0.26 -6.54
C LEU A 618 -25.33 -0.58 -7.79
N ARG A 619 -25.55 0.03 -8.96
CA ARG A 619 -25.73 -0.69 -10.22
C ARG A 619 -24.58 -1.67 -10.50
N LYS A 620 -23.34 -1.22 -10.31
CA LYS A 620 -22.14 -2.06 -10.47
C LYS A 620 -22.08 -3.17 -9.42
N ALA A 621 -22.40 -2.87 -8.16
CA ALA A 621 -22.42 -3.85 -7.08
C ALA A 621 -23.44 -4.96 -7.36
N LEU A 622 -24.67 -4.61 -7.72
CA LEU A 622 -25.74 -5.56 -8.03
C LEU A 622 -25.39 -6.43 -9.25
N ALA A 623 -24.85 -5.83 -10.31
CA ALA A 623 -24.37 -6.58 -11.47
C ALA A 623 -23.21 -7.53 -11.13
N ALA A 624 -22.27 -7.09 -10.27
CA ALA A 624 -21.16 -7.93 -9.80
C ALA A 624 -21.66 -9.07 -8.91
N ALA A 625 -22.69 -8.85 -8.10
CA ALA A 625 -23.30 -9.89 -7.26
C ALA A 625 -23.86 -11.04 -8.10
N GLN A 626 -24.47 -10.73 -9.24
CA GLN A 626 -25.12 -11.71 -10.13
C GLN A 626 -24.20 -12.30 -11.22
N SER A 627 -23.17 -11.57 -11.65
CA SER A 627 -22.29 -11.99 -12.76
C SER A 627 -21.33 -13.11 -12.37
N GLY A 628 -20.92 -13.94 -13.34
CA GLY A 628 -19.96 -15.02 -13.11
C GLY A 628 -20.53 -16.14 -12.23
N THR A 629 -19.90 -16.39 -11.09
CA THR A 629 -20.49 -17.20 -10.00
C THR A 629 -21.13 -16.23 -9.01
N PRO A 630 -22.45 -16.29 -8.76
CA PRO A 630 -23.12 -15.36 -7.85
C PRO A 630 -22.46 -15.34 -6.46
N GLY A 631 -22.43 -14.18 -5.83
CA GLY A 631 -21.80 -14.05 -4.51
C GLY A 631 -21.95 -12.67 -3.87
N PRO A 632 -21.52 -12.51 -2.62
CA PRO A 632 -21.76 -11.32 -1.83
C PRO A 632 -20.98 -10.11 -2.34
N VAL A 633 -21.58 -8.92 -2.18
CA VAL A 633 -20.99 -7.61 -2.45
C VAL A 633 -21.24 -6.69 -1.26
N PHE A 634 -20.35 -5.75 -1.04
CA PHE A 634 -20.43 -4.79 0.06
C PHE A 634 -20.36 -3.36 -0.46
N VAL A 635 -21.31 -2.52 -0.06
CA VAL A 635 -21.30 -1.08 -0.36
C VAL A 635 -21.46 -0.31 0.94
N GLU A 636 -20.42 0.44 1.29
CA GLU A 636 -20.42 1.32 2.44
C GLU A 636 -21.01 2.68 2.05
N PHE A 637 -21.94 3.15 2.87
CA PHE A 637 -22.57 4.46 2.75
C PHE A 637 -22.22 5.30 3.99
N PRO A 638 -21.27 6.24 3.88
CA PRO A 638 -21.00 7.18 4.95
C PRO A 638 -22.24 8.00 5.32
N ILE A 639 -22.42 8.30 6.60
CA ILE A 639 -23.64 8.98 7.11
C ILE A 639 -23.92 10.33 6.41
N ASP A 640 -22.87 11.07 6.04
CA ASP A 640 -22.91 12.35 5.34
C ASP A 640 -23.37 12.24 3.87
N THR A 641 -23.42 11.03 3.31
CA THR A 641 -24.01 10.75 2.00
C THR A 641 -25.48 10.32 2.08
N LEU A 642 -25.95 9.89 3.24
CA LEU A 642 -27.31 9.37 3.42
C LEU A 642 -28.30 10.42 3.93
N TYR A 643 -27.85 11.35 4.76
CA TYR A 643 -28.71 12.36 5.40
C TYR A 643 -28.89 13.62 4.54
N PRO A 644 -29.96 14.42 4.75
CA PRO A 644 -30.17 15.70 4.07
C PRO A 644 -29.05 16.71 4.31
N TYR A 645 -28.82 17.60 3.32
CA TYR A 645 -27.77 18.63 3.35
C TYR A 645 -27.73 19.42 4.67
N HIS A 646 -28.86 19.96 5.11
CA HIS A 646 -28.94 20.83 6.28
C HIS A 646 -28.62 20.11 7.60
N ILE A 647 -28.87 18.79 7.68
CA ILE A 647 -28.51 17.98 8.85
C ILE A 647 -27.00 17.76 8.87
N VAL A 648 -26.42 17.38 7.73
CA VAL A 648 -24.97 17.18 7.60
C VAL A 648 -24.22 18.50 7.83
N GLU A 649 -24.74 19.61 7.32
CA GLU A 649 -24.19 20.96 7.54
C GLU A 649 -24.10 21.30 9.02
N LYS A 650 -25.14 21.00 9.80
CA LYS A 650 -25.17 21.30 11.24
C LYS A 650 -24.07 20.56 12.02
N GLU A 651 -23.74 19.35 11.60
CA GLU A 651 -22.70 18.52 12.24
C GLU A 651 -21.28 18.88 11.76
N VAL A 652 -21.14 19.28 10.50
CA VAL A 652 -19.83 19.62 9.88
C VAL A 652 -19.43 21.08 10.11
N ALA A 653 -20.40 22.00 10.19
CA ALA A 653 -20.14 23.42 10.35
C ALA A 653 -19.65 23.75 11.77
N PRO A 654 -18.63 24.63 11.91
CA PRO A 654 -18.17 25.05 13.22
C PRO A 654 -19.28 25.82 13.97
N LYS A 655 -19.55 25.42 15.22
CA LYS A 655 -20.55 26.07 16.10
C LYS A 655 -20.26 27.55 16.37
N THR A 656 -19.03 28.01 16.15
CA THR A 656 -18.58 29.38 16.36
C THR A 656 -17.92 29.94 15.10
N ALA A 657 -18.03 31.26 14.90
CA ALA A 657 -17.44 31.92 13.74
C ALA A 657 -15.91 31.71 13.70
N PRO A 658 -15.33 31.34 12.54
CA PRO A 658 -13.90 31.03 12.44
C PRO A 658 -13.05 32.27 12.73
N LYS A 659 -12.23 32.20 13.79
CA LYS A 659 -11.27 33.24 14.17
C LYS A 659 -9.89 32.92 13.61
N GLY A 660 -9.29 33.86 12.87
CA GLY A 660 -7.96 33.70 12.28
C GLY A 660 -7.97 33.08 10.87
N LEU A 661 -6.83 33.19 10.17
CA LEU A 661 -6.69 32.77 8.77
C LEU A 661 -6.86 31.25 8.60
N MET A 662 -6.22 30.44 9.46
CA MET A 662 -6.32 28.98 9.39
C MET A 662 -7.73 28.46 9.63
N ALA A 663 -8.45 29.02 10.61
CA ALA A 663 -9.84 28.64 10.87
C ALA A 663 -10.75 28.97 9.68
N LYS A 664 -10.51 30.10 8.99
CA LYS A 664 -11.24 30.44 7.76
C LYS A 664 -10.95 29.47 6.62
N VAL A 665 -9.70 29.04 6.44
CA VAL A 665 -9.31 28.05 5.43
C VAL A 665 -9.93 26.69 5.72
N ILE A 666 -9.90 26.22 6.97
CA ILE A 666 -10.54 24.96 7.38
C ILE A 666 -12.05 25.04 7.15
N ASN A 667 -12.70 26.12 7.58
CA ASN A 667 -14.13 26.31 7.36
C ASN A 667 -14.49 26.33 5.87
N TRP A 668 -13.70 27.02 5.04
CA TRP A 668 -13.87 27.00 3.59
C TRP A 668 -13.73 25.59 3.01
N TYR A 669 -12.74 24.81 3.47
CA TYR A 669 -12.56 23.43 3.04
C TYR A 669 -13.74 22.53 3.42
N LEU A 670 -14.22 22.61 4.66
CA LEU A 670 -15.37 21.83 5.15
C LEU A 670 -16.64 22.17 4.36
N GLN A 671 -16.88 23.45 4.14
CA GLN A 671 -18.01 23.94 3.34
C GLN A 671 -17.93 23.51 1.87
N ASN A 672 -16.73 23.60 1.27
CA ASN A 672 -16.50 23.11 -0.08
C ASN A 672 -16.68 21.58 -0.18
N HIS A 673 -16.19 20.84 0.82
CA HIS A 673 -16.36 19.40 0.89
C HIS A 673 -17.83 19.00 0.95
N LEU A 674 -18.60 19.63 1.85
CA LEU A 674 -20.04 19.44 1.96
C LEU A 674 -20.76 19.75 0.64
N ARG A 675 -20.46 20.88 -0.01
CA ARG A 675 -21.03 21.21 -1.32
C ARG A 675 -20.69 20.16 -2.37
N ASN A 676 -19.46 19.65 -2.38
CA ASN A 676 -19.07 18.59 -3.31
C ASN A 676 -19.79 17.26 -3.04
N ILE A 677 -20.10 16.90 -1.78
CA ILE A 677 -20.90 15.69 -1.47
C ILE A 677 -22.25 15.75 -2.17
N PHE A 678 -22.92 16.90 -2.15
CA PHE A 678 -24.27 17.11 -2.69
C PHE A 678 -24.33 17.70 -4.10
N ALA A 679 -23.19 18.04 -4.71
CA ALA A 679 -23.15 18.54 -6.08
C ALA A 679 -23.66 17.47 -7.05
N GLY A 680 -24.69 17.80 -7.84
CA GLY A 680 -25.34 16.88 -8.79
C GLY A 680 -26.05 15.70 -8.12
N ALA A 681 -26.41 15.81 -6.84
CA ALA A 681 -27.02 14.73 -6.04
C ALA A 681 -28.36 14.24 -6.61
N TRP A 682 -29.14 15.16 -7.18
CA TRP A 682 -30.55 14.97 -7.54
C TRP A 682 -30.80 14.94 -9.04
N GLU A 683 -29.73 14.92 -9.83
CA GLU A 683 -29.82 14.85 -11.29
C GLU A 683 -30.39 13.48 -11.70
N PRO A 684 -31.33 13.45 -12.65
CA PRO A 684 -31.87 12.19 -13.17
C PRO A 684 -30.74 11.28 -13.66
N ARG A 685 -30.72 10.04 -13.14
CA ARG A 685 -29.77 9.01 -13.53
C ARG A 685 -30.51 7.75 -13.90
N GLU A 686 -29.95 7.02 -14.84
CA GLU A 686 -30.47 5.72 -15.21
C GLU A 686 -30.23 4.72 -14.06
N VAL A 687 -31.32 4.19 -13.49
CA VAL A 687 -31.33 3.21 -12.40
C VAL A 687 -31.49 1.76 -12.88
N SER A 688 -31.65 1.56 -14.19
CA SER A 688 -31.90 0.24 -14.79
C SER A 688 -30.77 -0.77 -14.50
N PRO A 689 -31.08 -2.08 -14.42
CA PRO A 689 -30.07 -3.11 -14.26
C PRO A 689 -29.00 -3.09 -15.35
N LEU A 690 -27.74 -3.25 -14.96
CA LEU A 690 -26.63 -3.44 -15.91
C LEU A 690 -26.63 -4.89 -16.43
N PRO A 691 -26.10 -5.13 -17.64
CA PRO A 691 -26.06 -6.48 -18.21
C PRO A 691 -25.20 -7.42 -17.35
N VAL A 692 -25.80 -8.53 -16.94
CA VAL A 692 -25.14 -9.57 -16.16
C VAL A 692 -24.29 -10.45 -17.09
N GLN A 693 -23.01 -10.61 -16.76
CA GLN A 693 -22.10 -11.45 -17.54
C GLN A 693 -22.13 -12.88 -17.03
N ILE A 694 -22.74 -13.79 -17.79
CA ILE A 694 -22.76 -15.22 -17.49
C ILE A 694 -21.85 -15.93 -18.51
N PRO A 695 -20.65 -16.39 -18.12
CA PRO A 695 -19.76 -17.06 -19.06
C PRO A 695 -20.39 -18.37 -19.57
N LEU A 696 -20.36 -18.54 -20.89
CA LEU A 696 -20.83 -19.71 -21.61
C LEU A 696 -19.69 -20.73 -21.77
N ALA A 697 -20.03 -22.02 -21.79
CA ALA A 697 -19.05 -23.08 -22.03
C ALA A 697 -18.43 -22.96 -23.44
N THR A 698 -17.10 -23.10 -23.53
CA THR A 698 -16.34 -23.05 -24.79
C THR A 698 -16.57 -24.31 -25.62
N VAL A 699 -16.60 -24.18 -26.95
CA VAL A 699 -16.80 -25.29 -27.91
C VAL A 699 -15.78 -26.43 -27.74
N VAL A 700 -14.56 -26.14 -27.30
CA VAL A 700 -13.48 -27.13 -27.12
C VAL A 700 -13.78 -28.15 -26.01
N VAL A 701 -14.38 -27.71 -24.90
CA VAL A 701 -14.76 -28.58 -23.77
C VAL A 701 -15.84 -29.58 -24.19
N HIS A 702 -16.74 -29.16 -25.10
CA HIS A 702 -17.82 -29.99 -25.62
C HIS A 702 -17.29 -31.18 -26.42
N THR A 703 -16.34 -30.96 -27.33
CA THR A 703 -15.75 -32.02 -28.16
C THR A 703 -14.95 -33.04 -27.34
N TYR A 704 -14.24 -32.58 -26.30
CA TYR A 704 -13.45 -33.48 -25.42
C TYR A 704 -14.35 -34.40 -24.59
N LEU A 705 -15.43 -33.88 -24.01
CA LEU A 705 -16.41 -34.69 -23.28
C LEU A 705 -17.20 -35.61 -24.19
N TRP A 706 -17.59 -35.13 -25.37
CA TRP A 706 -18.27 -35.96 -26.36
C TRP A 706 -17.44 -37.19 -26.72
N ASN A 707 -16.14 -36.98 -26.95
CA ASN A 707 -15.20 -38.07 -27.18
C ASN A 707 -15.02 -38.94 -25.93
N SER A 708 -14.94 -38.37 -24.72
CA SER A 708 -14.76 -39.16 -23.50
C SER A 708 -15.96 -40.05 -23.16
N ILE A 709 -17.19 -39.57 -23.41
CA ILE A 709 -18.43 -40.34 -23.24
C ILE A 709 -18.55 -41.44 -24.30
N ARG A 710 -18.16 -41.16 -25.56
CA ARG A 710 -18.14 -42.16 -26.64
C ARG A 710 -16.98 -43.17 -26.55
N VAL A 711 -15.86 -42.80 -25.94
CA VAL A 711 -14.63 -43.61 -25.80
C VAL A 711 -14.64 -44.44 -24.51
N SER A 712 -15.58 -44.23 -23.58
CA SER A 712 -15.94 -45.28 -22.62
C SER A 712 -16.59 -46.45 -23.37
N LYS A 713 -15.75 -47.23 -24.07
CA LYS A 713 -16.07 -48.42 -24.83
C LYS A 713 -15.59 -49.64 -24.05
N ARG A 714 -16.34 -50.01 -23.01
CA ARG A 714 -16.32 -51.37 -22.46
C ARG A 714 -17.73 -51.74 -22.00
N ASP A 715 -17.97 -53.04 -21.86
CA ASP A 715 -19.28 -53.70 -21.95
C ASP A 715 -20.38 -53.27 -20.95
N SER A 716 -20.10 -52.34 -20.02
CA SER A 716 -21.09 -51.60 -19.21
C SER A 716 -20.48 -50.26 -18.70
N PRO A 717 -20.76 -49.07 -19.29
CA PRO A 717 -20.32 -47.77 -18.75
C PRO A 717 -21.03 -47.37 -17.44
N HIS A 718 -20.24 -47.12 -16.39
CA HIS A 718 -20.69 -46.81 -15.03
C HIS A 718 -20.62 -45.29 -14.76
N GLN A 719 -21.58 -44.52 -15.28
CA GLN A 719 -21.56 -43.06 -15.20
C GLN A 719 -22.34 -42.54 -13.98
N ALA A 720 -21.90 -41.45 -13.36
CA ALA A 720 -22.64 -40.77 -12.28
C ALA A 720 -22.54 -39.24 -12.41
N VAL A 721 -23.65 -38.53 -12.18
CA VAL A 721 -23.68 -37.06 -12.16
C VAL A 721 -23.92 -36.57 -10.73
N LEU A 722 -23.09 -35.68 -10.23
CA LEU A 722 -23.32 -34.97 -8.97
C LEU A 722 -23.78 -33.55 -9.28
N VAL A 723 -25.00 -33.21 -8.85
CA VAL A 723 -25.59 -31.88 -9.08
C VAL A 723 -25.76 -31.13 -7.77
N THR A 724 -25.33 -29.85 -7.75
CA THR A 724 -25.53 -28.92 -6.62
C THR A 724 -26.10 -27.55 -7.04
N SER A 725 -26.50 -27.39 -8.30
CA SER A 725 -27.17 -26.19 -8.84
C SER A 725 -28.37 -26.57 -9.71
N MET A 726 -29.35 -25.68 -9.93
CA MET A 726 -30.48 -25.96 -10.82
C MET A 726 -29.98 -26.22 -12.24
N VAL A 727 -30.16 -27.46 -12.71
CA VAL A 727 -29.96 -27.86 -14.11
C VAL A 727 -31.32 -28.20 -14.70
N MET A 728 -31.49 -28.05 -16.02
CA MET A 728 -32.68 -28.58 -16.70
C MET A 728 -32.81 -30.09 -16.46
N VAL A 729 -33.79 -30.47 -15.64
CA VAL A 729 -34.18 -31.85 -15.33
C VAL A 729 -34.36 -32.67 -16.62
N ALA A 730 -35.01 -32.09 -17.64
CA ALA A 730 -35.21 -32.70 -18.94
C ALA A 730 -33.90 -33.16 -19.64
N ALA A 731 -32.80 -32.41 -19.47
CA ALA A 731 -31.51 -32.79 -20.05
C ALA A 731 -30.93 -34.02 -19.35
N LEU A 732 -31.05 -34.11 -18.02
CA LEU A 732 -30.62 -35.28 -17.25
C LEU A 732 -31.48 -36.51 -17.56
N GLU A 733 -32.80 -36.32 -17.63
CA GLU A 733 -33.76 -37.37 -17.99
C GLU A 733 -33.50 -37.93 -19.39
N SER A 734 -33.15 -37.07 -20.35
CA SER A 734 -32.82 -37.50 -21.71
C SER A 734 -31.59 -38.41 -21.78
N LEU A 735 -30.60 -38.19 -20.91
CA LEU A 735 -29.35 -38.96 -20.87
C LEU A 735 -29.49 -40.27 -20.08
N GLY A 736 -30.44 -40.33 -19.15
CA GLY A 736 -30.69 -41.50 -18.30
C GLY A 736 -29.56 -41.81 -17.30
N ILE A 737 -28.68 -40.85 -17.01
CA ILE A 737 -27.52 -41.05 -16.13
C ILE A 737 -27.97 -40.91 -14.66
N PRO A 738 -27.57 -41.83 -13.77
CA PRO A 738 -27.94 -41.77 -12.36
C PRO A 738 -27.29 -40.55 -11.69
N CYS A 739 -28.04 -39.93 -10.77
CA CYS A 739 -27.71 -38.63 -10.21
C CYS A 739 -27.73 -38.62 -8.69
N PHE A 740 -26.68 -38.07 -8.10
CA PHE A 740 -26.59 -37.72 -6.69
C PHE A 740 -26.86 -36.22 -6.53
N LEU A 741 -27.75 -35.87 -5.60
CA LEU A 741 -28.10 -34.47 -5.33
C LEU A 741 -27.50 -34.05 -3.99
N GLY A 742 -26.65 -33.03 -4.03
CA GLY A 742 -26.00 -32.46 -2.85
C GLY A 742 -26.52 -31.07 -2.51
N GLY A 743 -26.45 -30.71 -1.22
CA GLY A 743 -26.82 -29.38 -0.74
C GLY A 743 -28.24 -28.97 -1.18
N MET A 744 -28.36 -27.76 -1.70
CA MET A 744 -29.64 -27.19 -2.18
C MET A 744 -30.18 -27.80 -3.47
N ALA A 745 -29.45 -28.69 -4.16
CA ALA A 745 -30.02 -29.41 -5.31
C ALA A 745 -30.93 -30.57 -4.87
N ARG A 746 -30.98 -30.91 -3.58
CA ARG A 746 -31.91 -31.90 -3.06
C ARG A 746 -33.36 -31.52 -3.40
N GLY A 747 -34.09 -32.49 -3.95
CA GLY A 747 -35.47 -32.31 -4.44
C GLY A 747 -35.59 -31.86 -5.89
N MET A 748 -34.49 -31.52 -6.58
CA MET A 748 -34.55 -31.06 -7.98
C MET A 748 -35.22 -32.07 -8.93
N LEU A 749 -35.01 -33.37 -8.73
CA LEU A 749 -35.64 -34.44 -9.53
C LEU A 749 -36.97 -34.94 -8.96
N GLY A 750 -37.45 -34.37 -7.85
CA GLY A 750 -38.63 -34.87 -7.13
C GLY A 750 -38.37 -36.15 -6.32
N ARG A 751 -39.41 -36.62 -5.61
CA ARG A 751 -39.36 -37.74 -4.66
C ARG A 751 -39.18 -39.11 -5.33
N GLU A 752 -39.84 -39.32 -6.47
CA GLU A 752 -39.98 -40.64 -7.11
C GLU A 752 -39.10 -40.83 -8.35
N SER A 753 -38.12 -39.95 -8.58
CA SER A 753 -37.26 -40.06 -9.76
C SER A 753 -36.49 -41.38 -9.78
N ALA A 754 -36.57 -42.07 -10.93
CA ALA A 754 -35.80 -43.28 -11.21
C ALA A 754 -34.29 -43.00 -11.28
N LEU A 755 -33.89 -41.78 -11.63
CA LEU A 755 -32.48 -41.39 -11.78
C LEU A 755 -31.84 -40.94 -10.47
N HIS A 756 -32.63 -40.49 -9.50
CA HIS A 756 -32.09 -40.00 -8.23
C HIS A 756 -31.66 -41.15 -7.33
N ILE A 757 -30.38 -41.16 -6.95
CA ILE A 757 -29.80 -42.06 -5.94
C ILE A 757 -29.41 -41.23 -4.72
N ARG A 758 -29.83 -41.64 -3.52
CA ARG A 758 -29.61 -40.88 -2.27
C ARG A 758 -28.50 -41.50 -1.42
N GLN A 759 -28.45 -42.82 -1.39
CA GLN A 759 -27.59 -43.60 -0.53
C GLN A 759 -26.36 -44.16 -1.27
N ASN A 760 -25.38 -44.71 -0.54
CA ASN A 760 -24.18 -45.38 -1.09
C ASN A 760 -23.37 -44.54 -2.09
N ARG A 761 -23.40 -43.21 -1.95
CA ARG A 761 -22.71 -42.27 -2.85
C ARG A 761 -21.21 -42.54 -2.96
N ARG A 762 -20.56 -42.87 -1.84
CA ARG A 762 -19.10 -43.06 -1.81
C ARG A 762 -18.69 -44.27 -2.64
N GLU A 763 -19.44 -45.35 -2.53
CA GLU A 763 -19.22 -46.61 -3.24
C GLU A 763 -19.48 -46.41 -4.73
N ALA A 764 -20.60 -45.78 -5.09
CA ALA A 764 -20.93 -45.45 -6.48
C ALA A 764 -19.86 -44.59 -7.17
N LEU A 765 -19.32 -43.58 -6.47
CA LEU A 765 -18.25 -42.72 -7.02
C LEU A 765 -16.91 -43.45 -7.20
N LYS A 766 -16.63 -44.50 -6.42
CA LYS A 766 -15.43 -45.33 -6.56
C LYS A 766 -15.54 -46.30 -7.73
N GLU A 767 -16.74 -46.78 -8.02
CA GLU A 767 -17.01 -47.72 -9.11
C GLU A 767 -17.20 -47.02 -10.45
N ALA A 768 -17.64 -45.76 -10.44
CA ALA A 768 -17.86 -44.98 -11.64
C ALA A 768 -16.60 -44.82 -12.52
N ASP A 769 -16.77 -45.01 -13.82
CA ASP A 769 -15.73 -44.81 -14.85
C ASP A 769 -15.72 -43.36 -15.38
N LEU A 770 -16.83 -42.64 -15.21
CA LEU A 770 -16.97 -41.22 -15.51
C LEU A 770 -17.87 -40.55 -14.46
N VAL A 771 -17.36 -39.47 -13.86
CA VAL A 771 -18.12 -38.63 -12.92
C VAL A 771 -18.27 -37.23 -13.50
N ILE A 772 -19.51 -36.77 -13.63
CA ILE A 772 -19.84 -35.42 -14.12
C ILE A 772 -20.21 -34.53 -12.92
N LEU A 773 -19.41 -33.51 -12.67
CA LEU A 773 -19.59 -32.58 -11.55
C LEU A 773 -20.32 -31.31 -12.01
N ALA A 774 -21.64 -31.24 -11.77
CA ALA A 774 -22.50 -30.17 -12.25
C ALA A 774 -22.86 -29.16 -11.15
N GLY A 775 -22.25 -27.98 -11.23
CA GLY A 775 -22.44 -26.90 -10.25
C GLY A 775 -21.76 -27.16 -8.90
N THR A 776 -20.94 -28.21 -8.80
CA THR A 776 -20.23 -28.63 -7.59
C THR A 776 -18.72 -28.53 -7.79
N VAL A 777 -17.99 -28.36 -6.69
CA VAL A 777 -16.52 -28.33 -6.66
C VAL A 777 -15.99 -29.54 -5.90
N CYS A 778 -14.79 -30.02 -6.26
CA CYS A 778 -14.06 -31.06 -5.52
C CYS A 778 -13.51 -30.52 -4.20
N ASP A 779 -14.39 -30.27 -3.24
CA ASP A 779 -14.03 -29.82 -1.89
C ASP A 779 -13.98 -30.99 -0.88
N PHE A 780 -13.86 -30.66 0.40
CA PHE A 780 -13.81 -31.63 1.50
C PHE A 780 -15.00 -32.61 1.51
N ARG A 781 -16.17 -32.24 0.99
CA ARG A 781 -17.38 -33.09 0.93
C ARG A 781 -17.22 -34.25 -0.05
N LEU A 782 -16.26 -34.14 -0.98
CA LEU A 782 -15.84 -35.19 -1.91
C LEU A 782 -14.43 -35.71 -1.60
N GLY A 783 -13.89 -35.38 -0.42
CA GLY A 783 -12.51 -35.71 -0.05
C GLY A 783 -11.49 -35.13 -1.01
N TYR A 784 -11.74 -33.93 -1.56
CA TYR A 784 -10.87 -33.28 -2.54
C TYR A 784 -10.59 -34.15 -3.78
N GLY A 785 -11.59 -34.91 -4.23
CA GLY A 785 -11.48 -35.82 -5.37
C GLY A 785 -10.88 -37.20 -5.03
N GLN A 786 -10.36 -37.42 -3.81
CA GLN A 786 -9.75 -38.70 -3.42
C GLN A 786 -10.73 -39.88 -3.41
N VAL A 787 -12.03 -39.59 -3.31
CA VAL A 787 -13.09 -40.61 -3.36
C VAL A 787 -13.32 -41.11 -4.80
N LEU A 788 -12.95 -40.31 -5.79
CA LEU A 788 -13.12 -40.65 -7.20
C LEU A 788 -12.15 -41.77 -7.58
N SER A 789 -12.61 -42.65 -8.46
CA SER A 789 -11.78 -43.71 -9.03
C SER A 789 -10.54 -43.14 -9.73
N ARG A 790 -9.35 -43.73 -9.53
CA ARG A 790 -8.16 -43.43 -10.37
C ARG A 790 -8.38 -43.69 -11.86
N ARG A 791 -9.42 -44.45 -12.21
CA ARG A 791 -9.84 -44.75 -13.59
C ARG A 791 -10.81 -43.72 -14.14
N SER A 792 -11.41 -42.89 -13.27
CA SER A 792 -12.33 -41.84 -13.70
C SER A 792 -11.55 -40.72 -14.39
N LYS A 793 -11.99 -40.33 -15.59
CA LYS A 793 -11.49 -39.11 -16.24
C LYS A 793 -12.15 -37.92 -15.56
N GLU A 794 -11.45 -37.30 -14.63
CA GLU A 794 -11.84 -36.00 -14.07
C GLU A 794 -11.60 -34.92 -15.12
N GLN A 795 -12.49 -33.92 -15.19
CA GLN A 795 -12.19 -32.68 -15.90
C GLN A 795 -11.98 -31.56 -14.88
N GLU A 796 -10.77 -31.04 -14.84
CA GLU A 796 -10.25 -29.99 -13.93
C GLU A 796 -10.78 -28.56 -14.21
N ASP A 797 -11.69 -28.36 -15.18
CA ASP A 797 -12.15 -27.02 -15.57
C ASP A 797 -13.31 -26.50 -14.70
N GLY A 798 -13.11 -26.44 -13.37
CA GLY A 798 -14.03 -25.78 -12.43
C GLY A 798 -15.46 -26.35 -12.41
N PRO A 799 -16.39 -25.73 -11.64
CA PRO A 799 -17.76 -26.22 -11.55
C PRO A 799 -18.48 -26.09 -12.91
N LEU A 800 -18.91 -27.22 -13.48
CA LEU A 800 -19.65 -27.24 -14.75
C LEU A 800 -20.99 -26.50 -14.59
N ARG A 801 -21.23 -25.49 -15.43
CA ARG A 801 -22.42 -24.61 -15.35
C ARG A 801 -23.66 -25.26 -15.98
N PRO A 802 -24.90 -24.87 -15.62
CA PRO A 802 -26.13 -25.45 -16.18
C PRO A 802 -26.22 -25.46 -17.73
N SER A 803 -25.68 -24.42 -18.38
CA SER A 803 -25.60 -24.33 -19.86
C SER A 803 -24.75 -25.43 -20.51
N PHE A 804 -23.81 -26.01 -19.76
CA PHE A 804 -22.98 -27.10 -20.23
C PHE A 804 -23.80 -28.40 -20.38
N LEU A 805 -24.62 -28.76 -19.40
CA LEU A 805 -25.43 -29.97 -19.45
C LEU A 805 -26.50 -29.93 -20.55
N LEU A 806 -27.03 -28.75 -20.85
CA LEU A 806 -27.91 -28.53 -22.00
C LEU A 806 -27.23 -28.84 -23.33
N ARG A 807 -26.06 -28.25 -23.57
CA ARG A 807 -25.28 -28.54 -24.78
C ARG A 807 -24.78 -29.97 -24.84
N LEU A 808 -24.51 -30.58 -23.68
CA LEU A 808 -24.15 -31.99 -23.59
C LEU A 808 -25.30 -32.89 -24.04
N SER A 809 -26.52 -32.66 -23.53
CA SER A 809 -27.74 -33.37 -23.95
C SER A 809 -28.00 -33.19 -25.45
N GLU A 810 -27.84 -31.97 -25.98
CA GLU A 810 -27.97 -31.72 -27.42
C GLU A 810 -26.94 -32.49 -28.26
N GLY A 811 -25.68 -32.55 -27.81
CA GLY A 811 -24.61 -33.27 -28.48
C GLY A 811 -24.69 -34.79 -28.36
N LEU A 812 -25.45 -35.29 -27.38
CA LEU A 812 -25.67 -36.71 -27.09
C LEU A 812 -27.09 -37.17 -27.41
N LYS A 813 -27.81 -36.44 -28.28
CA LYS A 813 -29.14 -36.87 -28.75
C LYS A 813 -29.10 -38.32 -29.25
N GLY A 814 -29.89 -39.18 -28.61
CA GLY A 814 -29.98 -40.62 -28.90
C GLY A 814 -29.09 -41.52 -28.03
N TYR A 815 -28.24 -40.97 -27.18
CA TYR A 815 -27.51 -41.74 -26.17
C TYR A 815 -28.36 -41.94 -24.90
N ARG A 816 -28.32 -43.15 -24.34
CA ARG A 816 -28.92 -43.46 -23.03
C ARG A 816 -27.95 -44.32 -22.22
N CYS A 817 -27.82 -44.05 -20.94
CA CYS A 817 -27.05 -44.90 -20.03
C CYS A 817 -27.64 -46.33 -20.02
N PRO A 818 -26.80 -47.38 -20.11
CA PRO A 818 -27.23 -48.77 -19.92
C PRO A 818 -28.01 -48.95 -18.61
N GLN A 819 -29.06 -49.77 -18.62
CA GLN A 819 -29.99 -49.87 -17.48
C GLN A 819 -29.45 -50.68 -16.30
N ASP A 820 -28.52 -51.60 -16.54
CA ASP A 820 -27.90 -52.46 -15.54
C ASP A 820 -27.24 -51.66 -14.40
N TRP A 821 -26.55 -50.56 -14.74
CA TRP A 821 -25.88 -49.72 -13.76
C TRP A 821 -26.84 -48.89 -12.87
N PRO A 822 -27.78 -48.08 -13.42
CA PRO A 822 -28.81 -47.40 -12.64
C PRO A 822 -29.65 -48.35 -11.78
N GLU A 823 -30.03 -49.53 -12.30
CA GLU A 823 -30.81 -50.53 -11.57
C GLU A 823 -30.05 -51.05 -10.34
N SER A 824 -28.78 -51.44 -10.52
CA SER A 824 -27.89 -51.87 -9.43
C SER A 824 -27.76 -50.79 -8.33
N LEU A 825 -27.52 -49.54 -8.72
CA LEU A 825 -27.46 -48.42 -7.78
C LEU A 825 -28.78 -48.24 -7.02
N LYS A 826 -29.93 -48.40 -7.71
CA LYS A 826 -31.25 -48.26 -7.11
C LYS A 826 -31.59 -49.39 -6.14
N GLU A 827 -31.14 -50.61 -6.42
CA GLU A 827 -31.24 -51.73 -5.47
C GLU A 827 -30.44 -51.46 -4.20
N GLY A 828 -29.20 -50.96 -4.34
CA GLY A 828 -28.38 -50.54 -3.21
C GLY A 828 -29.03 -49.41 -2.39
N ASP A 829 -29.66 -48.45 -3.06
CA ASP A 829 -30.43 -47.35 -2.45
C ASP A 829 -31.60 -47.89 -1.61
N LYS A 830 -32.42 -48.78 -2.19
CA LYS A 830 -33.55 -49.43 -1.50
C LYS A 830 -33.11 -50.26 -0.31
N ALA A 831 -32.03 -51.03 -0.44
CA ALA A 831 -31.48 -51.83 0.66
C ALA A 831 -31.05 -50.93 1.84
N LYS A 832 -30.41 -49.80 1.55
CA LYS A 832 -29.98 -48.85 2.59
C LYS A 832 -31.16 -48.12 3.24
N GLU A 833 -32.17 -47.72 2.46
CA GLU A 833 -33.41 -47.11 3.02
C GLU A 833 -34.15 -48.09 3.94
N LYS A 834 -34.20 -49.37 3.59
CA LYS A 834 -34.77 -50.43 4.47
C LYS A 834 -33.98 -50.52 5.78
N ALA A 835 -32.66 -50.59 5.72
CA ALA A 835 -31.81 -50.61 6.92
C ALA A 835 -31.97 -49.36 7.80
N ASN A 836 -32.15 -48.19 7.20
CA ASN A 836 -32.41 -46.95 7.93
C ASN A 836 -33.77 -47.01 8.66
N THR A 837 -34.78 -47.59 8.02
CA THR A 837 -36.13 -47.78 8.60
C THR A 837 -36.10 -48.76 9.77
N GLU A 838 -35.36 -49.86 9.64
CA GLU A 838 -35.15 -50.83 10.73
C GLU A 838 -34.48 -50.17 11.94
N LYS A 839 -33.45 -49.34 11.72
CA LYS A 839 -32.80 -48.56 12.79
C LYS A 839 -33.73 -47.53 13.45
N ALA A 840 -34.77 -47.05 12.77
CA ALA A 840 -35.75 -46.15 13.36
C ALA A 840 -36.66 -46.87 14.37
N ALA A 841 -36.85 -48.19 14.24
CA ALA A 841 -37.64 -48.99 15.18
C ALA A 841 -36.88 -49.36 16.46
N GLU A 842 -35.55 -49.19 16.49
CA GLU A 842 -34.73 -49.47 17.66
C GLU A 842 -35.06 -48.50 18.82
N LYS A 843 -35.12 -49.04 20.04
CA LYS A 843 -35.30 -48.23 21.25
C LYS A 843 -33.94 -47.68 21.71
N THR A 844 -33.90 -46.39 22.00
CA THR A 844 -32.75 -45.75 22.64
C THR A 844 -32.74 -46.02 24.15
N GLU A 845 -31.64 -45.74 24.85
CA GLU A 845 -31.61 -45.83 26.32
C GLU A 845 -32.57 -44.81 26.97
N ARG A 846 -32.50 -43.55 26.52
CA ARG A 846 -33.35 -42.43 26.98
C ARG A 846 -34.00 -41.70 25.80
N HIS A 847 -35.16 -41.10 26.05
CA HIS A 847 -35.91 -40.26 25.09
C HIS A 847 -36.31 -41.00 23.79
N LEU A 848 -36.68 -40.26 22.73
CA LEU A 848 -37.12 -40.80 21.45
C LEU A 848 -35.93 -41.14 20.52
N ASN A 849 -36.13 -42.08 19.61
CA ASN A 849 -35.16 -42.33 18.54
C ASN A 849 -35.25 -41.20 17.50
N PRO A 850 -34.16 -40.45 17.22
CA PRO A 850 -34.18 -39.35 16.25
C PRO A 850 -34.60 -39.78 14.85
N LEU A 851 -34.30 -41.02 14.42
CA LEU A 851 -34.73 -41.52 13.11
C LEU A 851 -36.24 -41.73 13.06
N ARG A 852 -36.86 -42.23 14.14
CA ARG A 852 -38.33 -42.37 14.23
C ARG A 852 -39.01 -41.02 14.05
N VAL A 853 -38.47 -39.98 14.69
CA VAL A 853 -38.97 -38.60 14.57
C VAL A 853 -38.88 -38.12 13.13
N LEU A 854 -37.72 -38.29 12.49
CA LEU A 854 -37.51 -37.86 11.10
C LEU A 854 -38.37 -38.64 10.09
N HIS A 855 -38.60 -39.94 10.31
CA HIS A 855 -39.51 -40.73 9.48
C HIS A 855 -40.95 -40.26 9.61
N CYS A 856 -41.40 -39.98 10.82
CA CYS A 856 -42.73 -39.39 11.06
C CYS A 856 -42.87 -38.05 10.33
N VAL A 857 -41.87 -37.16 10.45
CA VAL A 857 -41.84 -35.87 9.73
C VAL A 857 -41.89 -36.08 8.21
N GLU A 858 -41.12 -37.01 7.66
CA GLU A 858 -41.12 -37.35 6.23
C GLU A 858 -42.49 -37.81 5.72
N GLU A 859 -43.26 -38.53 6.53
CA GLU A 859 -44.59 -39.05 6.16
C GLU A 859 -45.67 -37.97 6.13
N ILE A 860 -45.63 -37.03 7.07
CA ILE A 860 -46.66 -35.98 7.21
C ILE A 860 -46.35 -34.69 6.45
N MET A 861 -45.09 -34.48 6.04
CA MET A 861 -44.64 -33.26 5.39
C MET A 861 -45.39 -33.02 4.07
N SER A 862 -45.92 -31.81 3.89
CA SER A 862 -46.69 -31.43 2.71
C SER A 862 -45.85 -31.37 1.42
N GLU A 863 -46.52 -31.48 0.26
CA GLU A 863 -45.85 -31.39 -1.06
C GLU A 863 -45.21 -30.02 -1.33
N ASP A 864 -45.69 -28.97 -0.68
CA ASP A 864 -45.17 -27.62 -0.80
C ASP A 864 -44.19 -27.24 0.32
N SER A 865 -43.80 -28.18 1.18
CA SER A 865 -42.93 -27.90 2.32
C SER A 865 -41.52 -27.44 1.92
N ILE A 866 -40.99 -26.41 2.57
CA ILE A 866 -39.58 -26.02 2.49
C ILE A 866 -38.88 -26.47 3.76
N ILE A 867 -37.82 -27.26 3.60
CA ILE A 867 -36.97 -27.71 4.68
C ILE A 867 -35.78 -26.77 4.80
N VAL A 868 -35.58 -26.21 5.99
CA VAL A 868 -34.34 -25.53 6.37
C VAL A 868 -33.65 -26.38 7.40
N ALA A 869 -32.41 -26.74 7.13
CA ALA A 869 -31.62 -27.62 7.98
C ALA A 869 -30.41 -26.86 8.52
N ASP A 870 -30.39 -26.66 9.83
CA ASP A 870 -29.29 -26.09 10.61
C ASP A 870 -28.90 -27.08 11.70
N GLY A 871 -27.66 -27.12 12.16
CA GLY A 871 -27.25 -28.06 13.19
C GLY A 871 -26.34 -29.20 12.75
N GLY A 872 -26.00 -30.05 13.72
CA GLY A 872 -25.01 -31.11 13.57
C GLY A 872 -25.64 -32.48 13.28
N ASP A 873 -25.63 -33.36 14.29
CA ASP A 873 -25.91 -34.78 14.10
C ASP A 873 -27.35 -35.07 13.64
N PHE A 874 -28.32 -34.35 14.22
CA PHE A 874 -29.74 -34.49 13.91
C PHE A 874 -30.05 -34.06 12.47
N VAL A 875 -29.49 -32.94 12.01
CA VAL A 875 -29.66 -32.49 10.62
C VAL A 875 -28.92 -33.37 9.63
N GLY A 876 -27.73 -33.84 9.97
CA GLY A 876 -27.06 -34.82 9.14
C GLY A 876 -27.89 -36.10 9.02
N SER A 877 -28.56 -36.56 10.07
CA SER A 877 -29.53 -37.66 10.00
C SER A 877 -30.75 -37.30 9.12
N ALA A 878 -31.28 -36.08 9.25
CA ALA A 878 -32.38 -35.59 8.41
C ALA A 878 -32.03 -35.64 6.91
N ALA A 879 -30.79 -35.36 6.54
CA ALA A 879 -30.33 -35.44 5.15
C ALA A 879 -30.33 -36.86 4.56
N TYR A 880 -30.34 -37.92 5.39
CA TYR A 880 -30.51 -39.31 4.96
C TYR A 880 -31.99 -39.71 4.86
N ILE A 881 -32.87 -39.12 5.69
CA ILE A 881 -34.26 -39.55 5.82
C ILE A 881 -35.19 -38.69 4.96
N LEU A 882 -35.16 -37.37 5.11
CA LEU A 882 -36.12 -36.45 4.51
C LEU A 882 -35.93 -36.28 2.99
N LYS A 883 -37.04 -36.27 2.24
CA LYS A 883 -37.08 -36.18 0.78
C LYS A 883 -37.73 -34.85 0.35
N PRO A 884 -36.97 -33.80 0.02
CA PRO A 884 -37.54 -32.56 -0.46
C PRO A 884 -38.37 -32.79 -1.73
N ARG A 885 -39.57 -32.23 -1.77
CA ARG A 885 -40.61 -32.55 -2.76
C ARG A 885 -40.39 -31.90 -4.13
N GLY A 886 -39.54 -30.88 -4.19
CA GLY A 886 -39.24 -30.18 -5.42
C GLY A 886 -37.96 -29.34 -5.34
N PRO A 887 -37.63 -28.61 -6.41
CA PRO A 887 -36.42 -27.80 -6.45
C PRO A 887 -36.52 -26.62 -5.48
N LEU A 888 -35.39 -26.25 -4.87
CA LEU A 888 -35.32 -25.19 -3.85
C LEU A 888 -36.33 -25.41 -2.71
N ARG A 889 -36.46 -26.66 -2.27
CA ARG A 889 -37.20 -27.07 -1.06
C ARG A 889 -36.29 -27.54 0.07
N TRP A 890 -34.98 -27.41 -0.10
CA TRP A 890 -33.97 -27.71 0.91
C TRP A 890 -32.96 -26.56 0.98
N LEU A 891 -32.82 -25.97 2.15
CA LEU A 891 -31.83 -24.95 2.46
C LEU A 891 -30.93 -25.45 3.60
N ASP A 892 -29.62 -25.37 3.41
CA ASP A 892 -28.62 -25.75 4.40
C ASP A 892 -27.46 -24.73 4.38
N PRO A 893 -26.61 -24.69 5.43
CA PRO A 893 -25.51 -23.73 5.51
C PRO A 893 -24.41 -23.87 4.43
N GLY A 894 -24.52 -24.84 3.53
CA GLY A 894 -23.59 -25.03 2.43
C GLY A 894 -22.18 -25.40 2.87
N ALA A 895 -21.18 -24.93 2.13
CA ALA A 895 -19.79 -25.39 2.27
C ALA A 895 -19.10 -24.93 3.57
N PHE A 896 -19.54 -23.81 4.16
CA PHE A 896 -18.96 -23.33 5.43
C PHE A 896 -19.54 -24.01 6.66
N GLY A 897 -20.65 -24.75 6.53
CA GLY A 897 -21.27 -25.43 7.67
C GLY A 897 -21.63 -24.47 8.83
N THR A 898 -21.93 -23.21 8.51
CA THR A 898 -22.21 -22.16 9.51
C THR A 898 -23.47 -22.49 10.31
N LEU A 899 -23.31 -22.78 11.60
CA LEU A 899 -24.43 -22.96 12.51
C LEU A 899 -25.11 -21.63 12.82
N GLY A 900 -26.43 -21.62 12.95
CA GLY A 900 -27.25 -20.45 13.25
C GLY A 900 -27.88 -19.77 12.03
N VAL A 901 -27.82 -20.39 10.85
CA VAL A 901 -28.49 -19.92 9.63
C VAL A 901 -30.01 -20.14 9.66
N GLY A 902 -30.50 -21.05 10.50
CA GLY A 902 -31.86 -21.59 10.49
C GLY A 902 -32.93 -20.50 10.52
N GLY A 903 -32.90 -19.60 11.51
CA GLY A 903 -33.90 -18.53 11.63
C GLY A 903 -33.91 -17.53 10.48
N GLY A 904 -32.74 -17.15 9.99
CA GLY A 904 -32.64 -16.23 8.84
C GLY A 904 -33.16 -16.88 7.57
N PHE A 905 -32.73 -18.11 7.29
CA PHE A 905 -33.21 -18.87 6.13
C PHE A 905 -34.70 -19.14 6.21
N ALA A 906 -35.24 -19.39 7.39
CA ALA A 906 -36.67 -19.55 7.63
C ALA A 906 -37.48 -18.32 7.24
N LEU A 907 -37.03 -17.17 7.73
CA LEU A 907 -37.66 -15.89 7.46
C LEU A 907 -37.62 -15.56 5.96
N GLY A 908 -36.46 -15.69 5.32
CA GLY A 908 -36.31 -15.47 3.88
C GLY A 908 -37.16 -16.44 3.05
N ALA A 909 -37.23 -17.71 3.45
CA ALA A 909 -38.03 -18.73 2.79
C ALA A 909 -39.53 -18.45 2.85
N LYS A 910 -40.06 -18.14 4.03
CA LYS A 910 -41.48 -17.85 4.19
C LYS A 910 -41.89 -16.56 3.48
N LEU A 911 -41.02 -15.56 3.41
CA LEU A 911 -41.29 -14.33 2.64
C LEU A 911 -41.28 -14.56 1.13
N CYS A 912 -40.43 -15.47 0.63
CA CYS A 912 -40.42 -15.86 -0.79
C CYS A 912 -41.60 -16.74 -1.16
N ARG A 913 -42.07 -17.61 -0.24
CA ARG A 913 -43.18 -18.54 -0.45
C ARG A 913 -44.15 -18.53 0.74
N PRO A 914 -45.03 -17.51 0.86
CA PRO A 914 -45.91 -17.34 2.01
C PRO A 914 -46.85 -18.52 2.26
N GLU A 915 -47.34 -19.15 1.19
CA GLU A 915 -48.26 -20.30 1.28
C GLU A 915 -47.56 -21.59 1.72
N SER A 916 -46.25 -21.70 1.48
CA SER A 916 -45.54 -22.94 1.79
C SER A 916 -45.48 -23.25 3.27
N GLU A 917 -45.70 -24.51 3.62
CA GLU A 917 -45.39 -25.02 4.95
C GLU A 917 -43.87 -24.97 5.15
N GLY A 918 -43.42 -24.22 6.16
CA GLY A 918 -42.01 -24.15 6.49
C GLY A 918 -41.70 -25.14 7.60
N VAL A 919 -40.86 -26.14 7.33
CA VAL A 919 -40.37 -27.08 8.34
C VAL A 919 -38.88 -26.77 8.59
N PHE A 920 -38.58 -26.32 9.79
CA PHE A 920 -37.25 -25.85 10.18
C PHE A 920 -36.66 -26.84 11.16
N ILE A 921 -35.48 -27.38 10.87
CA ILE A 921 -34.83 -28.37 11.71
C ILE A 921 -33.64 -27.66 12.36
N ASP A 922 -33.71 -27.57 13.69
CA ASP A 922 -32.81 -26.87 14.61
C ASP A 922 -33.02 -25.35 14.81
N PHE A 923 -32.54 -24.87 15.96
CA PHE A 923 -32.90 -23.60 16.60
C PHE A 923 -31.95 -22.45 16.22
N LEU A 924 -32.54 -21.33 15.77
CA LEU A 924 -32.18 -20.00 16.27
C LEU A 924 -33.30 -19.02 15.86
N HIS A 925 -34.12 -18.60 16.83
CA HIS A 925 -35.03 -17.45 16.81
C HIS A 925 -35.67 -17.04 15.45
N CYS A 926 -36.94 -17.40 15.23
CA CYS A 926 -37.77 -16.80 14.19
C CYS A 926 -38.63 -15.66 14.78
N PRO A 927 -38.87 -14.54 14.07
CA PRO A 927 -39.77 -13.50 14.54
C PRO A 927 -41.17 -14.07 14.80
N SER A 928 -41.77 -13.68 15.93
CA SER A 928 -43.04 -14.20 16.47
C SER A 928 -44.29 -14.04 15.59
N GLN A 929 -44.16 -13.48 14.39
CA GLN A 929 -45.27 -13.19 13.48
C GLN A 929 -45.18 -13.94 12.14
N THR A 930 -44.17 -14.80 11.95
CA THR A 930 -44.01 -15.58 10.71
C THR A 930 -44.47 -17.02 10.95
N PRO A 931 -45.49 -17.55 10.23
CA PRO A 931 -46.00 -18.90 10.48
C PRO A 931 -45.01 -19.96 10.02
N VAL A 932 -44.28 -20.52 10.98
CA VAL A 932 -43.19 -21.49 10.79
C VAL A 932 -43.32 -22.66 11.76
N ILE A 933 -42.82 -23.84 11.39
CA ILE A 933 -42.75 -25.01 12.26
C ILE A 933 -41.28 -25.33 12.57
N ALA A 934 -40.81 -24.98 13.76
CA ALA A 934 -39.47 -25.29 14.22
C ALA A 934 -39.44 -26.64 14.95
N LEU A 935 -38.62 -27.57 14.48
CA LEU A 935 -38.37 -28.88 15.06
C LEU A 935 -36.96 -28.91 15.65
N VAL A 936 -36.88 -28.91 16.99
CA VAL A 936 -35.61 -28.99 17.71
C VAL A 936 -35.40 -30.43 18.18
N GLY A 937 -34.38 -31.09 17.62
CA GLY A 937 -33.89 -32.37 18.13
C GLY A 937 -33.00 -32.14 19.34
N ASN A 938 -33.59 -32.10 20.53
CA ASN A 938 -32.91 -31.79 21.78
C ASN A 938 -32.27 -33.06 22.36
N ASP A 939 -31.01 -33.30 22.02
CA ASP A 939 -30.16 -34.35 22.61
C ASP A 939 -29.27 -33.82 23.76
N ALA A 940 -29.39 -32.51 24.06
CA ALA A 940 -28.55 -31.78 25.00
C ALA A 940 -27.04 -32.01 24.76
N CYS A 941 -26.60 -32.09 23.50
CA CYS A 941 -25.19 -32.34 23.19
C CYS A 941 -24.78 -31.80 21.81
N TRP A 942 -23.53 -31.37 21.69
CA TRP A 942 -22.84 -31.29 20.41
C TRP A 942 -22.46 -32.69 19.92
N SER A 943 -23.46 -33.52 19.64
CA SER A 943 -23.30 -34.97 19.38
C SER A 943 -22.34 -35.27 18.23
N GLN A 944 -22.33 -34.44 17.19
CA GLN A 944 -21.43 -34.63 16.05
C GLN A 944 -19.94 -34.58 16.45
N ILE A 945 -19.58 -33.73 17.43
CA ILE A 945 -18.22 -33.63 17.96
C ILE A 945 -17.98 -34.70 19.03
N SER A 946 -18.95 -34.87 19.94
CA SER A 946 -18.88 -35.85 21.04
C SER A 946 -18.61 -37.28 20.57
N ARG A 947 -19.22 -37.68 19.44
CA ARG A 947 -19.07 -39.01 18.83
C ARG A 947 -17.64 -39.39 18.50
N GLU A 948 -16.79 -38.42 18.21
CA GLU A 948 -15.37 -38.65 17.94
C GLU A 948 -14.50 -38.37 19.16
N GLN A 949 -14.82 -37.29 19.87
CA GLN A 949 -14.07 -36.84 21.03
C GLN A 949 -14.01 -37.92 22.13
N VAL A 950 -15.13 -38.61 22.38
CA VAL A 950 -15.19 -39.62 23.44
C VAL A 950 -14.38 -40.87 23.09
N PRO A 951 -14.55 -41.53 21.92
CA PRO A 951 -13.72 -42.69 21.58
C PRO A 951 -12.24 -42.35 21.37
N MET A 952 -11.92 -41.19 20.77
CA MET A 952 -10.53 -40.83 20.44
C MET A 952 -9.76 -40.28 21.64
N LEU A 953 -10.40 -39.48 22.49
CA LEU A 953 -9.75 -38.69 23.54
C LEU A 953 -10.24 -39.05 24.95
N GLY A 954 -11.23 -39.93 25.09
CA GLY A 954 -11.77 -40.38 26.37
C GLY A 954 -12.55 -39.30 27.14
N SER A 955 -12.93 -38.19 26.50
CA SER A 955 -13.56 -37.03 27.16
C SER A 955 -14.68 -36.44 26.32
N ASN A 956 -15.73 -35.94 26.99
CA ASN A 956 -16.85 -35.20 26.39
C ASN A 956 -16.78 -33.69 26.69
N VAL A 957 -15.58 -33.18 26.97
CA VAL A 957 -15.39 -31.80 27.42
C VAL A 957 -15.94 -30.80 26.41
N ALA A 958 -16.70 -29.82 26.90
CA ALA A 958 -17.35 -28.75 26.13
C ALA A 958 -18.43 -29.22 25.11
N CYS A 959 -18.77 -30.51 25.05
CA CYS A 959 -19.81 -31.02 24.16
C CYS A 959 -21.17 -31.22 24.85
N GLY A 960 -21.22 -31.29 26.18
CA GLY A 960 -22.48 -31.41 26.93
C GLY A 960 -23.25 -30.08 27.00
N LEU A 961 -24.54 -30.12 26.75
CA LEU A 961 -25.48 -29.01 26.91
C LEU A 961 -26.56 -29.37 27.93
N ALA A 962 -27.42 -28.42 28.28
CA ALA A 962 -28.60 -28.67 29.10
C ALA A 962 -29.82 -28.95 28.21
N PHE A 963 -30.70 -29.85 28.65
CA PHE A 963 -32.03 -30.00 28.08
C PHE A 963 -32.83 -28.72 28.34
N THR A 964 -32.80 -27.81 27.37
CA THR A 964 -33.43 -26.50 27.50
C THR A 964 -34.90 -26.57 27.08
N ASP A 965 -35.77 -25.86 27.80
CA ASP A 965 -37.21 -25.81 27.55
C ASP A 965 -37.56 -24.85 26.39
N TYR A 966 -37.11 -25.16 25.17
CA TYR A 966 -37.31 -24.31 23.99
C TYR A 966 -38.79 -24.04 23.68
N HIS A 967 -39.69 -24.97 24.05
CA HIS A 967 -41.12 -24.80 23.90
C HIS A 967 -41.67 -23.63 24.75
N VAL A 968 -41.17 -23.48 25.99
CA VAL A 968 -41.51 -22.34 26.86
C VAL A 968 -40.98 -21.04 26.28
N VAL A 969 -39.79 -21.06 25.67
CA VAL A 969 -39.24 -19.89 24.98
C VAL A 969 -40.14 -19.46 23.83
N ALA A 970 -40.63 -20.41 23.03
CA ALA A 970 -41.56 -20.11 21.94
C ALA A 970 -42.88 -19.51 22.44
N ASP A 971 -43.45 -20.06 23.50
CA ASP A 971 -44.65 -19.51 24.15
C ASP A 971 -44.40 -18.09 24.67
N GLY A 972 -43.23 -17.84 25.27
CA GLY A 972 -42.83 -16.52 25.77
C GLY A 972 -42.69 -15.45 24.68
N TYR A 973 -42.42 -15.84 23.44
CA TYR A 973 -42.40 -14.94 22.28
C TYR A 973 -43.76 -14.84 21.56
N GLY A 974 -44.82 -15.51 22.05
CA GLY A 974 -46.16 -15.49 21.45
C GLY A 974 -46.40 -16.53 20.36
N GLY A 975 -45.47 -17.48 20.19
CA GLY A 975 -45.68 -18.69 19.40
C GLY A 975 -46.38 -19.79 20.19
N LYS A 976 -46.40 -21.00 19.64
CA LYS A 976 -46.90 -22.20 20.31
C LYS A 976 -45.80 -23.24 20.47
N GLY A 977 -45.44 -23.54 21.72
CA GLY A 977 -44.51 -24.59 22.09
C GLY A 977 -45.18 -25.95 22.33
N TYR A 978 -44.47 -27.01 21.95
CA TYR A 978 -44.76 -28.41 22.29
C TYR A 978 -43.50 -29.06 22.86
N LEU A 979 -43.61 -29.72 24.00
CA LEU A 979 -42.58 -30.65 24.51
C LEU A 979 -42.99 -32.06 24.10
N ILE A 980 -42.06 -32.82 23.52
CA ILE A 980 -42.30 -34.18 23.08
C ILE A 980 -41.29 -35.10 23.77
N GLY A 981 -41.79 -35.93 24.67
CA GLY A 981 -41.05 -36.93 25.42
C GLY A 981 -41.15 -38.34 24.84
N ARG A 982 -40.69 -39.33 25.58
CA ARG A 982 -40.75 -40.75 25.17
C ARG A 982 -42.20 -41.27 25.20
N GLU A 983 -42.94 -40.83 26.19
CA GLU A 983 -44.35 -41.10 26.45
C GLU A 983 -45.27 -40.63 25.32
N ASP A 984 -44.85 -39.62 24.56
CA ASP A 984 -45.59 -39.07 23.42
C ASP A 984 -45.32 -39.81 22.10
N GLY A 985 -44.46 -40.84 22.11
CA GLY A 985 -44.01 -41.52 20.89
C GLY A 985 -45.12 -42.13 20.04
N GLU A 986 -46.23 -42.57 20.65
CA GLU A 986 -47.42 -43.08 19.93
C GLU A 986 -48.31 -41.96 19.39
N LYS A 987 -48.25 -40.77 19.99
CA LYS A 987 -49.04 -39.58 19.62
C LYS A 987 -48.25 -38.59 18.77
N LEU A 988 -47.04 -38.94 18.35
CA LEU A 988 -46.14 -38.06 17.63
C LEU A 988 -46.80 -37.49 16.37
N ASP A 989 -47.47 -38.35 15.61
CA ASP A 989 -48.17 -37.99 14.37
C ASP A 989 -49.27 -36.94 14.64
N GLU A 990 -50.06 -37.12 15.71
CA GLU A 990 -51.12 -36.18 16.13
C GLU A 990 -50.55 -34.82 16.55
N ILE A 991 -49.46 -34.81 17.31
CA ILE A 991 -48.81 -33.57 17.77
C ILE A 991 -48.25 -32.78 16.59
N LEU A 992 -47.62 -33.46 15.63
CA LEU A 992 -47.07 -32.79 14.46
C LEU A 992 -48.17 -32.24 13.54
N GLN A 993 -49.27 -32.98 13.33
CA GLN A 993 -50.44 -32.46 12.60
C GLN A 993 -51.07 -31.25 13.30
N SER A 994 -51.14 -31.26 14.63
CA SER A 994 -51.59 -30.10 15.41
C SER A 994 -50.67 -28.89 15.24
N ALA A 995 -49.34 -29.10 15.18
CA ALA A 995 -48.39 -28.03 14.87
C ALA A 995 -48.55 -27.49 13.45
N GLN A 996 -48.81 -28.35 12.45
CA GLN A 996 -49.14 -27.92 11.08
C GLN A 996 -50.39 -27.03 11.06
N GLU A 997 -51.44 -27.43 11.77
CA GLU A 997 -52.69 -26.66 11.85
C GLU A 997 -52.47 -25.29 12.51
N GLN A 998 -51.74 -25.23 13.63
CA GLN A 998 -51.40 -23.96 14.27
C GLN A 998 -50.59 -23.03 13.33
N SER A 999 -49.67 -23.60 12.55
CA SER A 999 -48.89 -22.85 11.54
C SER A 999 -49.78 -22.31 10.41
N ARG A 1000 -50.72 -23.11 9.90
CA ARG A 1000 -51.70 -22.68 8.89
C ARG A 1000 -52.62 -21.57 9.41
N GLN A 1001 -52.92 -21.57 10.71
CA GLN A 1001 -53.64 -20.48 11.39
C GLN A 1001 -52.80 -19.22 11.62
N GLY A 1002 -51.56 -19.18 11.13
CA GLY A 1002 -50.70 -18.00 11.20
C GLY A 1002 -49.80 -17.93 12.43
N ARG A 1003 -49.78 -18.97 13.29
CA ARG A 1003 -48.93 -18.99 14.50
C ARG A 1003 -47.60 -19.65 14.25
N ALA A 1004 -46.51 -19.06 14.72
CA ALA A 1004 -45.23 -19.76 14.78
C ALA A 1004 -45.31 -20.90 15.80
N THR A 1005 -44.82 -22.08 15.45
CA THR A 1005 -44.83 -23.28 16.31
C THR A 1005 -43.42 -23.80 16.53
N LEU A 1006 -43.17 -24.34 17.72
CA LEU A 1006 -41.91 -24.99 18.06
C LEU A 1006 -42.17 -26.33 18.74
N LEU A 1007 -41.57 -27.38 18.20
CA LEU A 1007 -41.57 -28.75 18.68
C LEU A 1007 -40.20 -29.03 19.32
N ASN A 1008 -40.15 -29.07 20.64
CA ASN A 1008 -38.97 -29.44 21.42
C ASN A 1008 -38.99 -30.96 21.65
N VAL A 1009 -38.29 -31.70 20.80
CA VAL A 1009 -38.30 -33.18 20.83
C VAL A 1009 -37.09 -33.67 21.58
N LEU A 1010 -37.31 -34.30 22.73
CA LEU A 1010 -36.23 -34.95 23.47
C LEU A 1010 -35.80 -36.19 22.69
N ILE A 1011 -34.54 -36.23 22.24
CA ILE A 1011 -33.99 -37.32 21.44
C ILE A 1011 -32.82 -38.02 22.15
N GLY A 1012 -32.72 -39.33 21.92
CA GLY A 1012 -31.70 -40.19 22.49
C GLY A 1012 -30.50 -40.40 21.56
N LYS A 1013 -29.43 -40.96 22.12
CA LYS A 1013 -28.23 -41.37 21.37
C LYS A 1013 -28.51 -42.60 20.51
N THR A 1014 -27.96 -42.63 19.30
CA THR A 1014 -28.01 -43.76 18.36
C THR A 1014 -26.64 -44.04 17.78
N ASN A 1015 -26.41 -45.24 17.25
CA ASN A 1015 -25.20 -45.56 16.47
C ASN A 1015 -25.36 -45.28 14.96
N PHE A 1016 -26.44 -44.61 14.54
CA PHE A 1016 -26.78 -44.44 13.12
C PHE A 1016 -25.66 -43.77 12.32
N ARG A 1017 -25.04 -42.75 12.91
CA ARG A 1017 -23.97 -41.94 12.31
C ARG A 1017 -22.58 -42.24 12.87
N GLU A 1018 -22.40 -43.39 13.54
CA GLU A 1018 -21.10 -43.79 14.06
C GLU A 1018 -20.04 -43.85 12.94
N GLY A 1019 -18.85 -43.29 13.20
CA GLY A 1019 -17.79 -43.13 12.19
C GLY A 1019 -17.94 -41.91 11.26
N SER A 1020 -18.95 -41.06 11.45
CA SER A 1020 -19.03 -39.75 10.77
C SER A 1020 -18.06 -38.77 11.42
N ILE A 1021 -17.16 -38.19 10.62
CA ILE A 1021 -16.16 -37.22 11.11
C ILE A 1021 -16.70 -35.80 11.06
N SER A 1022 -16.50 -35.04 12.13
CA SER A 1022 -16.67 -33.58 12.14
C SER A 1022 -15.39 -32.95 11.61
N VAL A 1023 -15.34 -32.68 10.31
CA VAL A 1023 -14.18 -32.05 9.65
C VAL A 1023 -14.11 -30.56 9.96
#